data_AF-L1ND22-F1
#
_entry.id   AF-L1ND22-F1
#
_cell.length_a   1.000
_cell.length_b   1.000
_cell.length_c   1.000
_cell.angle_alpha   90.00
_cell.angle_beta   90.00
_cell.angle_gamma   90.00
#
_symmetry.space_group_name_H-M   'P 1'
#
loop_
_entity.id
_entity.type
_entity.pdbx_description
1 polymer ?
#
loop_
_entity_poly.entity_id
_entity_poly.type
_entity_poly.pdbx_seq_one_letter_code
_entity_poly.pdbx_strand_id
1 'polypeptide(L)'
;MSAIAQVNNDITDAYLKNAGFDSHYNYGVGETGNVAQQIMEVEGWTKDIVVDYTITGVYQLGTRKTFNGAPVPSRGYEGTANGGVLALSTGWNQSLKYYQRVTLPAGTYSIVTAFYNCTSTTTGRPLVGWLPIEGAGIMSKKTSFPANAWITDTVTFTLTKTTVGKIQIGYFASQNAGSGSHAKVVLDFVKLLRNYPLGASDVAIYKVDLLQQLTVAKALYKDGSGNDAVHLKSVIDAAQAVYDDTNTTIERVTQLIADLTAAIDAYQWGNPTGDVPVVVTDKRFARGATMAFGRMTAMGTDIIERGFCWSTNPNPTIKDHKTIEYISHKGHIYWLKDLMPSTQYYIRAYAVSKGKQVGYGEVLKIYTLRKGSLSYTMRSGGDADACARIDAAMKDAVNWWNNLTSIQGVNFNVGHNPGTPTADCSYGGYIRVGSNISYQRTGTMLHEMAHGVGIGTHDPYWNREMRTNGDRGIWLGDRVTSVIRFWEDSPTATVTGDNVHFWPYGINGAHEDNGSDALYIIHALLIQAFGEDGLPPSGGFASPSYQLNQETDVKYYIKNESADYGLYTSYVTELSDNTVTWQEMSRAEALVNDRAAWYVSFNPINSLYIFQNVSTGHYLTFKTATASMSTTNRTNPISNDFFQLMRGRVNALDNSNLRGYWVVSPSATLTPFCMQAKVNSGIGMGKYDLSNNARSQRWLILTQEQLTDFEQASKDVYAKDLKTIIEQIKTLRSVPHTEDIAGVDQTLNNKITTIEAQAAAPTITVEQLISLIDEARTAGFNFLANATPSSNTRPFDLTFMIINAGMDELNGWSGSPALNYSSAEYYQSTFDFNQIIRHLPAGSYQLKVQAFQRPGSSTESYADYTAGKDKVTTYLYAGNKSIKVKNAIAEAQMTKVEIGSESSLPFTPIRFIPNDMQSASAYFGKGLYDNGVFTDVVNDGDNLPIGLRCIESGNMYWSIFDNFRLYYYGNQVSGVVAGIHELRTDKSTDNNDVYSISGRLVRKNATNLKGLPKGIYIMSGKKVVVER
;
A
#
# COMPACT_ATOMS: atom_id res chain seq x y z
N MET A 1 -25.73 -4.77 -88.19
CA MET A 1 -26.58 -5.30 -87.11
C MET A 1 -26.33 -4.46 -85.88
N SER A 2 -27.42 -3.92 -85.32
CA SER A 2 -27.43 -2.90 -84.26
C SER A 2 -26.75 -3.40 -82.97
N ALA A 3 -25.82 -2.63 -82.42
CA ALA A 3 -25.27 -2.85 -81.09
C ALA A 3 -26.35 -2.47 -80.07
N ILE A 4 -27.07 -3.47 -79.56
CA ILE A 4 -27.95 -3.31 -78.40
C ILE A 4 -27.05 -2.90 -77.23
N ALA A 5 -27.35 -1.77 -76.60
CA ALA A 5 -26.66 -1.32 -75.39
C ALA A 5 -26.71 -2.45 -74.34
N GLN A 6 -25.54 -2.93 -73.93
CA GLN A 6 -25.41 -4.00 -72.95
C GLN A 6 -25.89 -3.47 -71.59
N VAL A 7 -27.03 -3.99 -71.10
CA VAL A 7 -27.56 -3.62 -69.79
C VAL A 7 -26.63 -4.21 -68.72
N ASN A 8 -25.88 -3.34 -68.04
CA ASN A 8 -25.03 -3.71 -66.92
C ASN A 8 -25.89 -3.73 -65.64
N ASN A 9 -26.05 -4.91 -65.05
CA ASN A 9 -26.81 -5.12 -63.82
C ASN A 9 -25.88 -4.88 -62.62
N ASP A 10 -26.30 -4.04 -61.68
CA ASP A 10 -25.58 -3.85 -60.42
C ASP A 10 -25.78 -5.06 -59.51
N ILE A 11 -24.70 -5.76 -59.21
CA ILE A 11 -24.68 -6.96 -58.35
C ILE A 11 -23.81 -6.73 -57.11
N THR A 12 -23.49 -5.47 -56.81
CA THR A 12 -22.56 -5.08 -55.75
C THR A 12 -22.94 -5.70 -54.41
N ASP A 13 -24.18 -5.49 -53.96
CA ASP A 13 -24.63 -5.92 -52.63
C ASP A 13 -24.66 -7.44 -52.48
N ALA A 14 -24.71 -8.17 -53.59
CA ALA A 14 -24.67 -9.63 -53.59
C ALA A 14 -23.25 -10.20 -53.52
N TYR A 15 -22.19 -9.38 -53.55
CA TYR A 15 -20.81 -9.90 -53.58
C TYR A 15 -19.79 -9.06 -52.80
N LEU A 16 -20.08 -7.79 -52.54
CA LEU A 16 -19.22 -6.86 -51.83
C LEU A 16 -19.94 -6.32 -50.60
N LYS A 17 -19.26 -6.35 -49.46
CA LYS A 17 -19.72 -5.71 -48.22
C LYS A 17 -19.15 -4.31 -48.10
N ASN A 18 -19.94 -3.38 -47.58
CA ASN A 18 -19.52 -1.99 -47.31
C ASN A 18 -18.78 -1.35 -48.51
N ALA A 19 -19.29 -1.55 -49.73
CA ALA A 19 -18.62 -1.13 -50.96
C ALA A 19 -18.64 0.41 -51.14
N GLY A 20 -19.58 1.10 -50.49
CA GLY A 20 -19.64 2.56 -50.42
C GLY A 20 -18.97 3.18 -49.19
N PHE A 21 -18.46 2.37 -48.24
CA PHE A 21 -17.88 2.87 -46.97
C PHE A 21 -18.87 3.68 -46.10
N ASP A 22 -20.16 3.40 -46.22
CA ASP A 22 -21.24 4.15 -45.58
C ASP A 22 -21.54 3.76 -44.13
N SER A 23 -20.70 2.92 -43.53
CA SER A 23 -20.84 2.44 -42.15
C SER A 23 -19.47 2.24 -41.49
N HIS A 24 -19.47 2.11 -40.15
CA HIS A 24 -18.25 1.89 -39.35
C HIS A 24 -17.18 2.98 -39.52
N TYR A 25 -17.60 4.25 -39.43
CA TYR A 25 -16.68 5.38 -39.56
C TYR A 25 -15.62 5.36 -38.46
N ASN A 26 -14.35 5.54 -38.85
CA ASN A 26 -13.27 5.76 -37.88
C ASN A 26 -13.28 7.20 -37.35
N TYR A 27 -13.82 8.13 -38.15
CA TYR A 27 -13.93 9.55 -37.80
C TYR A 27 -15.29 10.10 -38.23
N GLY A 28 -16.08 10.53 -37.25
CA GLY A 28 -17.44 11.02 -37.46
C GLY A 28 -17.54 12.53 -37.73
N VAL A 29 -18.74 12.97 -38.09
CA VAL A 29 -19.12 14.39 -38.12
C VAL A 29 -18.96 15.00 -36.72
N GLY A 30 -18.32 16.17 -36.64
CA GLY A 30 -18.05 16.88 -35.39
C GLY A 30 -16.62 16.70 -34.86
N GLU A 31 -15.91 15.66 -35.30
CA GLU A 31 -14.51 15.47 -34.95
C GLU A 31 -13.58 16.46 -35.67
N THR A 32 -12.50 16.88 -35.00
CA THR A 32 -11.53 17.87 -35.50
C THR A 32 -10.09 17.39 -35.32
N GLY A 33 -9.13 18.10 -35.91
CA GLY A 33 -7.69 17.78 -35.87
C GLY A 33 -7.19 16.96 -37.06
N ASN A 34 -5.88 16.69 -37.08
CA ASN A 34 -5.20 15.99 -38.17
C ASN A 34 -4.76 14.59 -37.76
N VAL A 35 -4.98 13.61 -38.64
CA VAL A 35 -4.42 12.27 -38.55
C VAL A 35 -3.11 12.24 -39.33
N ALA A 36 -1.99 12.17 -38.61
CA ALA A 36 -0.65 12.24 -39.20
C ALA A 36 -0.12 10.86 -39.68
N GLN A 37 -0.56 9.77 -39.05
CA GLN A 37 -0.16 8.40 -39.37
C GLN A 37 -1.17 7.43 -38.75
N GLN A 38 -1.81 6.58 -39.55
CA GLN A 38 -2.79 5.60 -39.06
C GLN A 38 -3.15 4.55 -40.12
N ILE A 39 -3.34 3.31 -39.68
CA ILE A 39 -3.83 2.23 -40.53
C ILE A 39 -5.03 1.57 -39.86
N MET A 40 -6.22 1.82 -40.40
CA MET A 40 -7.46 1.25 -39.87
C MET A 40 -7.87 -0.03 -40.58
N GLU A 41 -8.53 -0.91 -39.84
CA GLU A 41 -9.36 -1.94 -40.44
C GLU A 41 -10.57 -1.28 -41.11
N VAL A 42 -10.95 -1.81 -42.27
CA VAL A 42 -12.10 -1.33 -43.04
C VAL A 42 -13.12 -2.45 -43.07
N GLU A 43 -14.29 -2.22 -42.48
CA GLU A 43 -15.32 -3.25 -42.37
C GLU A 43 -15.65 -3.85 -43.74
N GLY A 44 -15.65 -5.18 -43.82
CA GLY A 44 -15.88 -5.92 -45.06
C GLY A 44 -14.67 -6.05 -45.99
N TRP A 45 -13.57 -5.31 -45.78
CA TRP A 45 -12.40 -5.31 -46.66
C TRP A 45 -11.13 -5.83 -45.98
N THR A 46 -10.47 -6.83 -46.57
CA THR A 46 -9.20 -7.34 -46.07
C THR A 46 -8.05 -6.39 -46.43
N LYS A 47 -7.29 -5.98 -45.41
CA LYS A 47 -6.12 -5.13 -45.54
C LYS A 47 -4.90 -5.89 -46.10
N ASP A 48 -4.24 -5.31 -47.11
CA ASP A 48 -2.96 -5.79 -47.68
C ASP A 48 -1.94 -4.63 -47.72
N ILE A 49 -1.52 -4.20 -46.53
CA ILE A 49 -0.63 -3.06 -46.32
C ILE A 49 0.52 -3.50 -45.41
N VAL A 50 1.75 -3.24 -45.84
CA VAL A 50 2.98 -3.76 -45.20
C VAL A 50 3.84 -2.68 -44.53
N VAL A 51 3.40 -1.42 -44.57
CA VAL A 51 4.06 -0.27 -43.93
C VAL A 51 3.22 0.23 -42.77
N ASP A 52 3.82 0.90 -41.79
CA ASP A 52 3.14 1.43 -40.59
C ASP A 52 3.04 2.97 -40.57
N TYR A 53 3.73 3.66 -41.50
CA TYR A 53 3.85 5.13 -41.58
C TYR A 53 2.88 5.83 -42.55
N THR A 54 1.78 5.17 -42.89
CA THR A 54 0.83 5.63 -43.92
C THR A 54 -0.52 6.01 -43.32
N ILE A 55 -1.43 6.57 -44.12
CA ILE A 55 -2.78 6.92 -43.67
C ILE A 55 -3.85 6.18 -44.47
N THR A 56 -4.71 5.46 -43.75
CA THR A 56 -5.95 4.90 -44.25
C THR A 56 -7.01 4.74 -43.17
N GLY A 57 -8.26 5.07 -43.52
CA GLY A 57 -9.42 4.91 -42.67
C GLY A 57 -10.70 5.40 -43.34
N VAL A 58 -11.85 5.03 -42.79
CA VAL A 58 -13.17 5.45 -43.25
C VAL A 58 -13.56 6.75 -42.54
N TYR A 59 -13.77 7.81 -43.33
CA TYR A 59 -14.15 9.12 -42.84
C TYR A 59 -15.60 9.40 -43.24
N GLN A 60 -16.42 9.83 -42.28
CA GLN A 60 -17.77 10.26 -42.58
C GLN A 60 -17.76 11.56 -43.40
N LEU A 61 -18.58 11.62 -44.45
CA LEU A 61 -18.75 12.85 -45.25
C LEU A 61 -19.17 14.02 -44.34
N GLY A 62 -18.50 15.17 -44.49
CA GLY A 62 -18.75 16.35 -43.66
C GLY A 62 -17.98 16.44 -42.34
N THR A 63 -17.14 15.46 -41.99
CA THR A 63 -16.21 15.59 -40.86
C THR A 63 -15.21 16.74 -41.04
N ARG A 64 -14.79 17.37 -39.93
CA ARG A 64 -13.71 18.38 -39.92
C ARG A 64 -12.34 17.74 -39.64
N LYS A 65 -12.28 16.42 -39.46
CA LYS A 65 -11.03 15.66 -39.36
C LYS A 65 -10.29 15.71 -40.69
N THR A 66 -8.98 15.94 -40.63
CA THR A 66 -8.12 15.89 -41.83
C THR A 66 -7.25 14.65 -41.81
N PHE A 67 -6.86 14.17 -42.99
CA PHE A 67 -5.97 13.03 -43.15
C PHE A 67 -4.72 13.49 -43.89
N ASN A 68 -3.56 13.42 -43.23
CA ASN A 68 -2.31 14.00 -43.74
C ASN A 68 -2.45 15.50 -44.10
N GLY A 69 -3.27 16.25 -43.37
CA GLY A 69 -3.59 17.65 -43.66
C GLY A 69 -4.49 17.87 -44.89
N ALA A 70 -4.98 16.81 -45.55
CA ALA A 70 -5.99 16.94 -46.60
C ALA A 70 -7.42 16.91 -46.01
N PRO A 71 -8.33 17.77 -46.50
CA PRO A 71 -9.73 17.73 -46.10
C PRO A 71 -10.47 16.59 -46.78
N VAL A 72 -11.49 16.05 -46.11
CA VAL A 72 -12.46 15.13 -46.70
C VAL A 72 -13.52 15.96 -47.45
N PRO A 73 -13.97 15.55 -48.66
CA PRO A 73 -15.02 16.27 -49.37
C PRO A 73 -16.34 16.28 -48.58
N SER A 74 -17.13 17.35 -48.75
CA SER A 74 -18.43 17.49 -48.08
C SER A 74 -19.55 16.67 -48.71
N ARG A 75 -19.31 16.10 -49.90
CA ARG A 75 -20.25 15.26 -50.64
C ARG A 75 -19.52 14.09 -51.31
N GLY A 76 -20.17 12.93 -51.33
CA GLY A 76 -19.71 11.74 -52.04
C GLY A 76 -19.83 11.87 -53.56
N TYR A 77 -19.41 10.85 -54.29
CA TYR A 77 -19.42 10.84 -55.76
C TYR A 77 -20.83 11.04 -56.35
N GLU A 78 -21.84 10.45 -55.71
CA GLU A 78 -23.25 10.58 -56.11
C GLU A 78 -23.89 11.92 -55.66
N GLY A 79 -23.11 12.82 -55.06
CA GLY A 79 -23.58 14.14 -54.60
C GLY A 79 -24.29 14.13 -53.23
N THR A 80 -24.34 12.98 -52.57
CA THR A 80 -24.92 12.80 -51.23
C THR A 80 -24.04 13.47 -50.16
N ALA A 81 -24.66 14.02 -49.12
CA ALA A 81 -23.95 14.54 -47.94
C ALA A 81 -23.89 13.53 -46.78
N ASN A 82 -24.54 12.37 -46.96
CA ASN A 82 -24.59 11.26 -46.02
C ASN A 82 -23.72 10.12 -46.56
N GLY A 83 -23.08 9.37 -45.68
CA GLY A 83 -22.20 8.26 -46.05
C GLY A 83 -20.75 8.49 -45.62
N GLY A 84 -19.85 7.66 -46.13
CA GLY A 84 -18.43 7.72 -45.81
C GLY A 84 -17.55 7.55 -47.04
N VAL A 85 -16.25 7.78 -46.87
CA VAL A 85 -15.24 7.58 -47.91
C VAL A 85 -13.98 6.96 -47.31
N LEU A 86 -13.30 6.12 -48.08
CA LEU A 86 -12.01 5.55 -47.69
C LEU A 86 -10.89 6.54 -48.04
N ALA A 87 -10.28 7.16 -47.02
CA ALA A 87 -9.13 8.03 -47.21
C ALA A 87 -7.85 7.22 -47.42
N LEU A 88 -7.02 7.64 -48.37
CA LEU A 88 -5.77 6.99 -48.77
C LEU A 88 -4.68 8.04 -49.00
N SER A 89 -3.59 7.96 -48.22
CA SER A 89 -2.41 8.80 -48.42
C SER A 89 -1.13 8.04 -48.05
N THR A 90 -0.18 7.97 -49.00
CA THR A 90 1.14 7.36 -48.78
C THR A 90 2.22 8.04 -49.64
N GLY A 91 3.46 7.59 -49.52
CA GLY A 91 4.63 8.04 -50.29
C GLY A 91 5.64 6.92 -50.54
N TRP A 92 6.81 7.25 -51.07
CA TRP A 92 7.99 6.38 -51.21
C TRP A 92 7.73 5.04 -51.92
N ASN A 93 7.10 5.09 -53.10
CA ASN A 93 6.76 3.89 -53.88
C ASN A 93 5.91 2.84 -53.11
N GLN A 94 5.14 3.26 -52.10
CA GLN A 94 4.30 2.36 -51.32
C GLN A 94 2.89 2.21 -51.91
N SER A 95 2.26 1.09 -51.59
CA SER A 95 0.89 0.75 -51.96
C SER A 95 -0.01 0.61 -50.74
N LEU A 96 -1.21 1.18 -50.84
CA LEU A 96 -2.32 0.92 -49.93
C LEU A 96 -3.33 0.05 -50.66
N LYS A 97 -3.52 -1.19 -50.22
CA LYS A 97 -4.41 -2.14 -50.86
C LYS A 97 -5.40 -2.70 -49.87
N TYR A 98 -6.65 -2.76 -50.32
CA TYR A 98 -7.72 -3.48 -49.68
C TYR A 98 -8.36 -4.42 -50.70
N TYR A 99 -8.84 -5.57 -50.26
CA TYR A 99 -9.53 -6.49 -51.14
C TYR A 99 -10.68 -7.23 -50.47
N GLN A 100 -11.66 -7.62 -51.28
CA GLN A 100 -12.65 -8.64 -50.92
C GLN A 100 -12.43 -9.88 -51.77
N ARG A 101 -12.38 -11.04 -51.11
CA ARG A 101 -12.33 -12.33 -51.81
C ARG A 101 -13.75 -12.72 -52.18
N VAL A 102 -13.98 -12.98 -53.46
CA VAL A 102 -15.30 -13.31 -54.01
C VAL A 102 -15.20 -14.52 -54.93
N THR A 103 -16.31 -15.25 -55.04
CA THR A 103 -16.49 -16.32 -56.03
C THR A 103 -17.50 -15.81 -57.04
N LEU A 104 -17.10 -15.62 -58.29
CA LEU A 104 -17.97 -15.07 -59.34
C LEU A 104 -18.26 -16.15 -60.38
N PRO A 105 -19.52 -16.32 -60.84
CA PRO A 105 -19.84 -17.23 -61.93
C PRO A 105 -19.25 -16.74 -63.27
N ALA A 106 -19.41 -17.55 -64.33
CA ALA A 106 -19.02 -17.12 -65.68
C ALA A 106 -19.81 -15.85 -66.09
N GLY A 107 -19.15 -14.88 -66.71
CA GLY A 107 -19.78 -13.60 -67.06
C GLY A 107 -18.78 -12.52 -67.42
N THR A 108 -19.29 -11.39 -67.91
CA THR A 108 -18.49 -10.19 -68.12
C THR A 108 -18.84 -9.18 -67.04
N TYR A 109 -17.81 -8.74 -66.33
CA TYR A 109 -17.89 -7.91 -65.14
C TYR A 109 -17.20 -6.57 -65.37
N SER A 110 -17.68 -5.53 -64.70
CA SER A 110 -17.00 -4.25 -64.58
C SER A 110 -16.94 -3.82 -63.11
N ILE A 111 -15.74 -3.55 -62.61
CA ILE A 111 -15.53 -2.86 -61.32
C ILE A 111 -15.49 -1.38 -61.62
N VAL A 112 -16.43 -0.61 -61.06
CA VAL A 112 -16.47 0.84 -61.17
C VAL A 112 -16.12 1.41 -59.81
N THR A 113 -15.22 2.39 -59.77
CA THR A 113 -14.83 3.09 -58.54
C THR A 113 -14.73 4.58 -58.80
N ALA A 114 -14.98 5.42 -57.78
CA ALA A 114 -14.78 6.85 -57.87
C ALA A 114 -13.72 7.33 -56.87
N PHE A 115 -12.72 8.07 -57.35
CA PHE A 115 -11.71 8.69 -56.49
C PHE A 115 -11.82 10.20 -56.54
N TYR A 116 -11.71 10.87 -55.41
CA TYR A 116 -11.54 12.32 -55.33
C TYR A 116 -10.15 12.65 -54.82
N ASN A 117 -9.43 13.50 -55.54
CA ASN A 117 -8.14 14.00 -55.07
C ASN A 117 -8.34 15.26 -54.22
N CYS A 118 -8.00 15.18 -52.94
CA CYS A 118 -8.13 16.28 -51.98
C CYS A 118 -6.96 17.27 -52.04
N THR A 119 -6.13 17.24 -53.10
CA THR A 119 -4.93 18.06 -53.25
C THR A 119 -4.74 18.55 -54.68
N SER A 120 -3.79 19.48 -54.87
CA SER A 120 -3.36 19.96 -56.19
C SER A 120 -2.39 19.01 -56.91
N THR A 121 -1.78 18.06 -56.21
CA THR A 121 -0.80 17.12 -56.78
C THR A 121 -1.51 15.96 -57.46
N THR A 122 -1.15 15.64 -58.71
CA THR A 122 -1.84 14.61 -59.51
C THR A 122 -1.12 13.25 -59.55
N THR A 123 0.09 13.18 -59.01
CA THR A 123 0.96 12.00 -58.98
C THR A 123 0.40 10.88 -58.10
N GLY A 124 0.37 9.67 -58.62
CA GLY A 124 -0.16 8.47 -57.96
C GLY A 124 -1.18 7.78 -58.86
N ARG A 125 -1.45 6.49 -58.64
CA ARG A 125 -2.42 5.76 -59.48
C ARG A 125 -3.32 4.83 -58.66
N PRO A 126 -4.56 4.58 -59.11
CA PRO A 126 -5.44 3.63 -58.44
C PRO A 126 -4.95 2.19 -58.61
N LEU A 127 -5.18 1.37 -57.59
CA LEU A 127 -4.88 -0.07 -57.58
C LEU A 127 -6.15 -0.92 -57.67
N VAL A 128 -7.11 -0.47 -58.48
CA VAL A 128 -8.37 -1.19 -58.73
C VAL A 128 -8.11 -2.36 -59.66
N GLY A 129 -8.65 -3.54 -59.35
CA GLY A 129 -8.53 -4.68 -60.25
C GLY A 129 -9.20 -5.96 -59.78
N TRP A 130 -9.32 -6.87 -60.73
CA TRP A 130 -9.68 -8.27 -60.51
C TRP A 130 -8.43 -9.13 -60.50
N LEU A 131 -8.18 -9.83 -59.40
CA LEU A 131 -7.03 -10.72 -59.23
C LEU A 131 -7.54 -12.15 -58.99
N PRO A 132 -7.62 -13.01 -60.01
CA PRO A 132 -8.02 -14.41 -59.80
C PRO A 132 -6.94 -15.15 -58.99
N ILE A 133 -7.33 -16.20 -58.27
CA ILE A 133 -6.34 -17.05 -57.56
C ILE A 133 -5.37 -17.70 -58.55
N GLU A 134 -5.87 -18.09 -59.71
CA GLU A 134 -5.10 -18.68 -60.80
C GLU A 134 -5.25 -17.82 -62.07
N GLY A 135 -4.12 -17.44 -62.68
CA GLY A 135 -4.07 -16.63 -63.89
C GLY A 135 -3.64 -15.18 -63.65
N ALA A 136 -3.59 -14.39 -64.73
CA ALA A 136 -3.18 -12.99 -64.67
C ALA A 136 -4.35 -12.09 -64.23
N GLY A 137 -4.08 -11.18 -63.30
CA GLY A 137 -5.04 -10.16 -62.88
C GLY A 137 -5.24 -9.07 -63.93
N ILE A 138 -6.39 -8.41 -63.89
CA ILE A 138 -6.73 -7.27 -64.72
C ILE A 138 -6.83 -6.05 -63.81
N MET A 139 -5.99 -5.05 -64.08
CA MET A 139 -5.83 -3.86 -63.25
C MET A 139 -6.27 -2.60 -63.98
N SER A 140 -6.48 -1.53 -63.21
CA SER A 140 -6.68 -0.17 -63.71
C SER A 140 -5.63 0.24 -64.74
N LYS A 141 -6.09 0.97 -65.75
CA LYS A 141 -5.23 1.64 -66.75
C LYS A 141 -4.95 3.10 -66.39
N LYS A 142 -5.53 3.64 -65.31
CA LYS A 142 -5.31 5.03 -64.88
C LYS A 142 -3.92 5.18 -64.27
N THR A 143 -3.29 6.33 -64.51
CA THR A 143 -1.90 6.60 -64.08
C THR A 143 -1.74 7.86 -63.23
N SER A 144 -2.82 8.61 -63.01
CA SER A 144 -2.85 9.88 -62.27
C SER A 144 -4.24 10.16 -61.70
N PHE A 145 -4.33 11.11 -60.76
CA PHE A 145 -5.60 11.63 -60.23
C PHE A 145 -5.73 13.13 -60.54
N PRO A 146 -6.82 13.60 -61.16
CA PRO A 146 -7.01 15.02 -61.44
C PRO A 146 -7.11 15.81 -60.12
N ALA A 147 -6.51 17.00 -60.07
CA ALA A 147 -6.51 17.85 -58.88
C ALA A 147 -7.92 18.31 -58.50
N ASN A 148 -8.29 18.19 -57.22
CA ASN A 148 -9.57 18.68 -56.67
C ASN A 148 -10.82 18.24 -57.46
N ALA A 149 -10.80 17.03 -58.01
CA ALA A 149 -11.87 16.53 -58.85
C ALA A 149 -12.08 15.03 -58.66
N TRP A 150 -13.34 14.62 -58.89
CA TRP A 150 -13.71 13.21 -58.98
C TRP A 150 -13.21 12.62 -60.31
N ILE A 151 -12.71 11.39 -60.26
CA ILE A 151 -12.43 10.56 -61.43
C ILE A 151 -13.03 9.17 -61.22
N THR A 152 -13.70 8.66 -62.25
CA THR A 152 -14.11 7.27 -62.29
C THR A 152 -13.05 6.39 -62.94
N ASP A 153 -12.93 5.18 -62.41
CA ASP A 153 -12.13 4.11 -62.97
C ASP A 153 -13.02 2.91 -63.23
N THR A 154 -12.78 2.21 -64.33
CA THR A 154 -13.59 1.06 -64.74
C THR A 154 -12.67 -0.05 -65.25
N VAL A 155 -12.69 -1.18 -64.54
CA VAL A 155 -11.93 -2.37 -64.89
C VAL A 155 -12.89 -3.46 -65.33
N THR A 156 -12.86 -3.79 -66.63
CA THR A 156 -13.72 -4.83 -67.22
C THR A 156 -12.95 -6.13 -67.43
N PHE A 157 -13.56 -7.25 -67.06
CA PHE A 157 -13.01 -8.59 -67.23
C PHE A 157 -14.08 -9.63 -67.58
N THR A 158 -13.69 -10.73 -68.21
CA THR A 158 -14.59 -11.83 -68.57
C THR A 158 -14.12 -13.14 -67.97
N LEU A 159 -15.04 -13.85 -67.32
CA LEU A 159 -14.84 -15.19 -66.76
C LEU A 159 -15.58 -16.21 -67.61
N THR A 160 -14.91 -17.28 -68.02
CA THR A 160 -15.52 -18.38 -68.80
C THR A 160 -16.11 -19.49 -67.92
N LYS A 161 -15.79 -19.48 -66.63
CA LYS A 161 -16.26 -20.42 -65.61
C LYS A 161 -16.34 -19.72 -64.26
N THR A 162 -17.02 -20.32 -63.29
CA THR A 162 -17.00 -19.86 -61.90
C THR A 162 -15.57 -19.80 -61.39
N THR A 163 -15.15 -18.64 -60.89
CA THR A 163 -13.76 -18.34 -60.54
C THR A 163 -13.71 -17.64 -59.19
N VAL A 164 -12.80 -18.08 -58.33
CA VAL A 164 -12.49 -17.41 -57.06
C VAL A 164 -11.35 -16.41 -57.30
N GLY A 165 -11.50 -15.20 -56.76
CA GLY A 165 -10.50 -14.15 -56.89
C GLY A 165 -10.71 -13.02 -55.88
N LYS A 166 -9.95 -11.94 -56.05
CA LYS A 166 -10.00 -10.74 -55.24
C LYS A 166 -10.48 -9.57 -56.10
N ILE A 167 -11.47 -8.84 -55.59
CA ILE A 167 -11.75 -7.48 -56.02
C ILE A 167 -10.86 -6.59 -55.17
N GLN A 168 -9.82 -6.01 -55.79
CA GLN A 168 -8.87 -5.12 -55.14
C GLN A 168 -9.24 -3.66 -55.41
N ILE A 169 -9.10 -2.84 -54.39
CA ILE A 169 -9.11 -1.39 -54.45
C ILE A 169 -7.84 -0.86 -53.77
N GLY A 170 -7.50 0.40 -54.06
CA GLY A 170 -6.37 1.01 -53.38
C GLY A 170 -5.68 2.10 -54.17
N TYR A 171 -4.49 2.45 -53.69
CA TYR A 171 -3.72 3.58 -54.14
C TYR A 171 -2.22 3.25 -54.14
N PHE A 172 -1.51 3.70 -55.18
CA PHE A 172 -0.06 3.57 -55.30
C PHE A 172 0.58 4.95 -55.45
N ALA A 173 1.53 5.26 -54.55
CA ALA A 173 2.43 6.40 -54.72
C ALA A 173 3.46 6.04 -55.80
N SER A 174 3.43 6.71 -56.96
CA SER A 174 4.19 6.30 -58.14
C SER A 174 5.63 6.82 -58.21
N GLN A 175 6.10 7.50 -57.16
CA GLN A 175 7.47 8.04 -57.07
C GLN A 175 8.10 7.74 -55.70
N ASN A 176 9.44 7.67 -55.69
CA ASN A 176 10.22 7.51 -54.45
C ASN A 176 10.38 8.85 -53.72
N ALA A 177 9.26 9.45 -53.29
CA ALA A 177 9.20 10.73 -52.59
C ALA A 177 8.10 10.72 -51.52
N GLY A 178 8.18 11.61 -50.53
CA GLY A 178 7.18 11.67 -49.45
C GLY A 178 5.75 11.94 -49.94
N SER A 179 4.77 11.78 -49.05
CA SER A 179 3.34 11.95 -49.35
C SER A 179 2.93 13.37 -49.78
N GLY A 180 3.79 14.37 -49.58
CA GLY A 180 3.58 15.72 -50.11
C GLY A 180 3.73 15.81 -51.64
N SER A 181 4.49 14.90 -52.26
CA SER A 181 4.73 14.84 -53.71
C SER A 181 3.67 14.03 -54.46
N HIS A 182 2.62 13.59 -53.77
CA HIS A 182 1.61 12.70 -54.30
C HIS A 182 0.18 13.19 -53.99
N ALA A 183 -0.78 12.73 -54.80
CA ALA A 183 -2.20 12.94 -54.56
C ALA A 183 -2.62 12.31 -53.23
N LYS A 184 -3.46 12.99 -52.45
CA LYS A 184 -4.12 12.42 -51.27
C LYS A 184 -5.58 12.23 -51.65
N VAL A 185 -6.02 10.99 -51.72
CA VAL A 185 -7.29 10.65 -52.35
C VAL A 185 -8.26 10.08 -51.33
N VAL A 186 -9.54 10.28 -51.58
CA VAL A 186 -10.59 9.47 -50.99
C VAL A 186 -11.23 8.60 -52.07
N LEU A 187 -11.63 7.40 -51.71
CA LEU A 187 -12.33 6.44 -52.57
C LEU A 187 -13.77 6.28 -52.07
N ASP A 188 -14.69 6.31 -53.02
CA ASP A 188 -16.14 6.13 -52.84
C ASP A 188 -16.68 5.27 -54.00
N PHE A 189 -17.91 4.79 -53.86
CA PHE A 189 -18.70 4.23 -54.96
C PHE A 189 -18.03 3.02 -55.64
N VAL A 190 -17.72 1.96 -54.88
CA VAL A 190 -17.25 0.70 -55.48
C VAL A 190 -18.46 -0.09 -55.96
N LYS A 191 -18.63 -0.22 -57.28
CA LYS A 191 -19.69 -1.01 -57.90
C LYS A 191 -19.13 -2.22 -58.65
N LEU A 192 -19.77 -3.36 -58.48
CA LEU A 192 -19.55 -4.55 -59.30
C LEU A 192 -20.76 -4.74 -60.22
N LEU A 193 -20.55 -4.52 -61.51
CA LEU A 193 -21.57 -4.64 -62.54
C LEU A 193 -21.35 -5.90 -63.37
N ARG A 194 -22.44 -6.52 -63.85
CA ARG A 194 -22.38 -7.71 -64.72
C ARG A 194 -23.37 -7.65 -65.89
N ASN A 195 -23.00 -8.31 -66.99
CA ASN A 195 -23.79 -8.39 -68.22
C ASN A 195 -25.12 -9.16 -68.15
N TYR A 196 -25.49 -9.76 -67.01
CA TYR A 196 -26.79 -10.40 -66.78
C TYR A 196 -27.17 -10.32 -65.28
N PRO A 197 -28.48 -10.31 -64.93
CA PRO A 197 -28.95 -10.14 -63.55
C PRO A 197 -28.59 -11.33 -62.65
N LEU A 198 -28.80 -11.19 -61.35
CA LEU A 198 -28.65 -12.30 -60.39
C LEU A 198 -29.59 -13.46 -60.76
N GLY A 199 -29.11 -14.70 -60.59
CA GLY A 199 -29.87 -15.91 -60.92
C GLY A 199 -29.36 -17.17 -60.23
N ALA A 200 -29.77 -18.33 -60.74
CA ALA A 200 -29.53 -19.63 -60.10
C ALA A 200 -28.04 -19.95 -59.86
N SER A 201 -27.14 -19.50 -60.74
CA SER A 201 -25.69 -19.69 -60.57
C SER A 201 -25.12 -18.91 -59.38
N ASP A 202 -25.70 -17.75 -59.06
CA ASP A 202 -25.30 -16.94 -57.91
C ASP A 202 -25.80 -17.59 -56.62
N VAL A 203 -27.07 -18.02 -56.61
CA VAL A 203 -27.67 -18.76 -55.49
C VAL A 203 -26.87 -20.03 -55.17
N ALA A 204 -26.41 -20.75 -56.19
CA ALA A 204 -25.62 -21.97 -56.01
C ALA A 204 -24.29 -21.72 -55.27
N ILE A 205 -23.67 -20.55 -55.44
CA ILE A 205 -22.44 -20.17 -54.73
C ILE A 205 -22.74 -20.01 -53.23
N TYR A 206 -23.79 -19.27 -52.88
CA TYR A 206 -24.21 -19.06 -51.49
C TYR A 206 -24.73 -20.33 -50.80
N LYS A 207 -25.34 -21.26 -51.57
CA LYS A 207 -25.77 -22.55 -51.03
C LYS A 207 -24.61 -23.42 -50.52
N VAL A 208 -23.37 -23.21 -51.00
CA VAL A 208 -22.19 -23.90 -50.46
C VAL A 208 -21.98 -23.56 -48.98
N ASP A 209 -22.06 -22.27 -48.64
CA ASP A 209 -21.90 -21.81 -47.26
C ASP A 209 -23.06 -22.28 -46.36
N LEU A 210 -24.29 -22.27 -46.89
CA LEU A 210 -25.47 -22.81 -46.19
C LEU A 210 -25.32 -24.31 -45.91
N LEU A 211 -24.82 -25.10 -46.88
CA LEU A 211 -24.57 -26.52 -46.69
C LEU A 211 -23.50 -26.77 -45.61
N GLN A 212 -22.44 -25.96 -45.59
CA GLN A 212 -21.40 -26.07 -44.58
C GLN A 212 -21.97 -25.82 -43.18
N GLN A 213 -22.77 -24.76 -42.99
CA GLN A 213 -23.41 -24.47 -41.71
C GLN A 213 -24.43 -25.55 -41.32
N LEU A 214 -25.23 -26.05 -42.28
CA LEU A 214 -26.14 -27.19 -42.07
C LEU A 214 -25.40 -28.42 -41.57
N THR A 215 -24.22 -28.70 -42.12
CA THR A 215 -23.38 -29.83 -41.69
C THR A 215 -22.95 -29.66 -40.24
N VAL A 216 -22.50 -28.46 -39.85
CA VAL A 216 -22.13 -28.14 -38.46
C VAL A 216 -23.33 -28.26 -37.52
N ALA A 217 -24.47 -27.65 -37.87
CA ALA A 217 -25.67 -27.66 -37.06
C ALA A 217 -26.20 -29.08 -36.82
N LYS A 218 -26.27 -29.91 -37.86
CA LYS A 218 -26.69 -31.31 -37.76
C LYS A 218 -25.74 -32.15 -36.90
N ALA A 219 -24.43 -31.93 -37.04
CA ALA A 219 -23.42 -32.61 -36.22
C ALA A 219 -23.53 -32.23 -34.74
N LEU A 220 -23.91 -30.99 -34.42
CA LEU A 220 -24.17 -30.55 -33.05
C LEU A 220 -25.49 -31.08 -32.50
N TYR A 221 -26.56 -31.06 -33.30
CA TYR A 221 -27.90 -31.49 -32.91
C TYR A 221 -27.98 -32.97 -32.51
N LYS A 222 -27.17 -33.84 -33.12
CA LYS A 222 -27.05 -35.28 -32.80
C LYS A 222 -28.40 -36.01 -32.66
N ASP A 223 -28.79 -36.34 -31.42
CA ASP A 223 -30.00 -37.07 -31.05
C ASP A 223 -31.21 -36.17 -30.75
N GLY A 224 -31.02 -34.85 -30.82
CA GLY A 224 -32.04 -33.85 -30.56
C GLY A 224 -32.27 -33.52 -29.09
N SER A 225 -31.35 -33.90 -28.20
CA SER A 225 -31.38 -33.54 -26.78
C SER A 225 -30.65 -32.20 -26.50
N GLY A 226 -30.86 -31.65 -25.31
CA GLY A 226 -30.21 -30.42 -24.84
C GLY A 226 -31.08 -29.16 -24.86
N ASN A 227 -30.58 -28.10 -24.22
CA ASN A 227 -31.24 -26.79 -24.22
C ASN A 227 -31.23 -26.18 -25.63
N ASP A 228 -32.30 -25.49 -26.01
CA ASP A 228 -32.49 -24.90 -27.35
C ASP A 228 -32.49 -25.90 -28.53
N ALA A 229 -32.51 -27.21 -28.28
CA ALA A 229 -32.54 -28.24 -29.33
C ALA A 229 -33.72 -28.05 -30.30
N VAL A 230 -34.90 -27.69 -29.77
CA VAL A 230 -36.11 -27.47 -30.58
C VAL A 230 -35.94 -26.29 -31.54
N HIS A 231 -35.33 -25.19 -31.07
CA HIS A 231 -35.07 -24.03 -31.91
C HIS A 231 -33.99 -24.33 -32.95
N LEU A 232 -32.89 -24.99 -32.55
CA LEU A 232 -31.86 -25.41 -33.51
C LEU A 232 -32.45 -26.32 -34.60
N LYS A 233 -33.33 -27.26 -34.23
CA LYS A 233 -34.00 -28.13 -35.20
C LYS A 233 -34.88 -27.36 -36.17
N SER A 234 -35.67 -26.39 -35.70
CA SER A 234 -36.56 -25.63 -36.58
C SER A 234 -35.77 -24.81 -37.60
N VAL A 235 -34.63 -24.23 -37.19
CA VAL A 235 -33.75 -23.49 -38.10
C VAL A 235 -33.01 -24.44 -39.06
N ILE A 236 -32.57 -25.63 -38.61
CA ILE A 236 -32.03 -26.68 -39.50
C ILE A 236 -33.04 -27.07 -40.57
N ASP A 237 -34.31 -27.27 -40.20
CA ASP A 237 -35.35 -27.68 -41.14
C ASP A 237 -35.67 -26.58 -42.16
N ALA A 238 -35.76 -25.32 -41.72
CA ALA A 238 -35.93 -24.18 -42.59
C ALA A 238 -34.74 -24.01 -43.56
N ALA A 239 -33.52 -24.12 -43.05
CA ALA A 239 -32.28 -24.08 -43.83
C ALA A 239 -32.22 -25.21 -44.87
N GLN A 240 -32.61 -26.43 -44.50
CA GLN A 240 -32.67 -27.56 -45.42
C GLN A 240 -33.71 -27.33 -46.52
N ALA A 241 -34.91 -26.85 -46.17
CA ALA A 241 -35.96 -26.56 -47.16
C ALA A 241 -35.51 -25.49 -48.18
N VAL A 242 -34.82 -24.43 -47.73
CA VAL A 242 -34.26 -23.41 -48.63
C VAL A 242 -33.08 -23.95 -49.46
N TYR A 243 -32.26 -24.82 -48.89
CA TYR A 243 -31.18 -25.47 -49.62
C TYR A 243 -31.72 -26.36 -50.75
N ASP A 244 -32.84 -27.06 -50.53
CA ASP A 244 -33.46 -27.95 -51.53
C ASP A 244 -34.33 -27.19 -52.56
N ASP A 245 -34.78 -25.98 -52.26
CA ASP A 245 -35.60 -25.15 -53.16
C ASP A 245 -34.78 -24.60 -54.34
N THR A 246 -35.08 -25.07 -55.56
CA THR A 246 -34.41 -24.65 -56.80
C THR A 246 -34.73 -23.21 -57.21
N ASN A 247 -35.77 -22.60 -56.65
CA ASN A 247 -36.23 -21.23 -56.95
C ASN A 247 -35.91 -20.24 -55.82
N THR A 248 -35.09 -20.62 -54.85
CA THR A 248 -34.74 -19.72 -53.74
C THR A 248 -33.88 -18.52 -54.19
N THR A 249 -33.76 -17.52 -53.31
CA THR A 249 -33.01 -16.28 -53.54
C THR A 249 -31.75 -16.24 -52.66
N ILE A 250 -30.76 -15.43 -53.06
CA ILE A 250 -29.54 -15.20 -52.27
C ILE A 250 -29.90 -14.69 -50.87
N GLU A 251 -30.82 -13.74 -50.79
CA GLU A 251 -31.30 -13.15 -49.54
C GLU A 251 -31.80 -14.20 -48.54
N ARG A 252 -32.67 -15.13 -48.98
CA ARG A 252 -33.19 -16.22 -48.13
C ARG A 252 -32.06 -17.15 -47.67
N VAL A 253 -31.10 -17.45 -48.56
CA VAL A 253 -29.95 -18.29 -48.22
C VAL A 253 -29.06 -17.59 -47.18
N THR A 254 -28.72 -16.31 -47.38
CA THR A 254 -27.89 -15.54 -46.45
C THR A 254 -28.57 -15.31 -45.10
N GLN A 255 -29.88 -15.08 -45.09
CA GLN A 255 -30.65 -14.95 -43.85
C GLN A 255 -30.59 -16.25 -43.04
N LEU A 256 -30.79 -17.41 -43.68
CA LEU A 256 -30.73 -18.69 -42.96
C LEU A 256 -29.31 -19.08 -42.55
N ILE A 257 -28.27 -18.64 -43.26
CA ILE A 257 -26.89 -18.76 -42.74
C ILE A 257 -26.75 -17.99 -41.42
N ALA A 258 -27.28 -16.77 -41.34
CA ALA A 258 -27.24 -15.96 -40.12
C ALA A 258 -28.08 -16.60 -39.00
N ASP A 259 -29.31 -17.01 -39.30
CA ASP A 259 -30.20 -17.66 -38.33
C ASP A 259 -29.59 -18.96 -37.79
N LEU A 260 -29.00 -19.78 -38.68
CA LEU A 260 -28.37 -21.04 -38.29
C LEU A 260 -27.12 -20.80 -37.44
N THR A 261 -26.32 -19.78 -37.76
CA THR A 261 -25.17 -19.37 -36.95
C THR A 261 -25.60 -18.96 -35.54
N ALA A 262 -26.66 -18.15 -35.43
CA ALA A 262 -27.21 -17.72 -34.14
C ALA A 262 -27.78 -18.91 -33.33
N ALA A 263 -28.53 -19.80 -33.99
CA ALA A 263 -29.09 -20.99 -33.36
C ALA A 263 -28.01 -21.98 -32.89
N ILE A 264 -26.93 -22.15 -33.66
CA ILE A 264 -25.75 -22.93 -33.27
C ILE A 264 -25.12 -22.35 -32.00
N ASP A 265 -24.85 -21.04 -31.96
CA ASP A 265 -24.21 -20.40 -30.80
C ASP A 265 -25.10 -20.50 -29.56
N ALA A 266 -26.40 -20.23 -29.69
CA ALA A 266 -27.37 -20.40 -28.61
C ALA A 266 -27.39 -21.83 -28.07
N TYR A 267 -27.44 -22.84 -28.95
CA TYR A 267 -27.38 -24.24 -28.56
C TYR A 267 -26.07 -24.59 -27.85
N GLN A 268 -24.92 -24.10 -28.31
CA GLN A 268 -23.63 -24.34 -27.65
C GLN A 268 -23.54 -23.70 -26.25
N TRP A 269 -24.09 -22.50 -26.06
CA TRP A 269 -24.19 -21.86 -24.75
C TRP A 269 -25.17 -22.57 -23.81
N GLY A 270 -26.27 -23.10 -24.36
CA GLY A 270 -27.23 -23.92 -23.61
C GLY A 270 -26.67 -25.30 -23.24
N ASN A 271 -25.66 -25.79 -23.96
CA ASN A 271 -25.10 -27.14 -23.82
C ASN A 271 -23.55 -27.11 -23.82
N PRO A 272 -22.91 -26.51 -22.80
CA PRO A 272 -21.47 -26.38 -22.76
C PRO A 272 -20.77 -27.76 -22.62
N THR A 273 -19.58 -27.89 -23.21
CA THR A 273 -18.80 -29.14 -23.28
C THR A 273 -17.35 -28.94 -22.84
N GLY A 274 -16.70 -30.04 -22.43
CA GLY A 274 -15.34 -30.02 -21.91
C GLY A 274 -15.26 -29.57 -20.46
N ASP A 275 -14.03 -29.31 -20.00
CA ASP A 275 -13.75 -28.95 -18.61
C ASP A 275 -14.05 -27.47 -18.32
N VAL A 276 -14.48 -27.19 -17.09
CA VAL A 276 -14.67 -25.84 -16.58
C VAL A 276 -13.30 -25.22 -16.28
N PRO A 277 -12.97 -24.03 -16.83
CA PRO A 277 -11.73 -23.34 -16.47
C PRO A 277 -11.61 -23.09 -14.96
N VAL A 278 -10.42 -23.29 -14.40
CA VAL A 278 -10.13 -22.94 -13.00
C VAL A 278 -9.69 -21.49 -12.95
N VAL A 279 -10.43 -20.66 -12.22
CA VAL A 279 -10.19 -19.21 -12.16
C VAL A 279 -10.02 -18.78 -10.71
N VAL A 280 -9.01 -17.95 -10.44
CA VAL A 280 -8.79 -17.32 -9.14
C VAL A 280 -8.82 -15.82 -9.32
N THR A 281 -9.72 -15.15 -8.60
CA THR A 281 -9.74 -13.70 -8.47
C THR A 281 -8.68 -13.28 -7.44
N ASP A 282 -7.74 -12.40 -7.82
CA ASP A 282 -6.77 -11.85 -6.86
C ASP A 282 -7.50 -10.96 -5.85
N LYS A 283 -7.29 -11.21 -4.56
CA LYS A 283 -7.92 -10.42 -3.47
C LYS A 283 -7.44 -8.97 -3.42
N ARG A 284 -6.28 -8.67 -4.02
CA ARG A 284 -5.78 -7.30 -4.17
C ARG A 284 -6.49 -6.63 -5.35
N PHE A 285 -6.91 -5.39 -5.15
CA PHE A 285 -7.54 -4.57 -6.18
C PHE A 285 -7.21 -3.09 -5.94
N ALA A 286 -7.41 -2.29 -6.99
CA ALA A 286 -7.43 -0.83 -6.90
C ALA A 286 -8.77 -0.29 -7.39
N ARG A 287 -9.13 0.91 -6.95
CA ARG A 287 -10.43 1.52 -7.28
C ARG A 287 -10.34 3.04 -7.32
N GLY A 288 -11.10 3.61 -8.24
CA GLY A 288 -11.41 5.02 -8.34
C GLY A 288 -12.87 5.30 -8.02
N ALA A 289 -13.33 6.48 -8.41
CA ALA A 289 -14.73 6.87 -8.32
C ALA A 289 -15.60 6.26 -9.42
N THR A 290 -15.08 6.13 -10.64
CA THR A 290 -15.83 5.58 -11.79
C THR A 290 -15.17 4.35 -12.39
N MET A 291 -14.13 3.83 -11.75
CA MET A 291 -13.30 2.75 -12.28
C MET A 291 -12.86 1.79 -11.17
N ALA A 292 -12.60 0.54 -11.52
CA ALA A 292 -11.95 -0.44 -10.66
C ALA A 292 -10.99 -1.33 -11.46
N PHE A 293 -10.04 -1.93 -10.76
CA PHE A 293 -8.95 -2.70 -11.35
C PHE A 293 -8.76 -4.02 -10.61
N GLY A 294 -8.71 -5.11 -11.37
CA GLY A 294 -8.56 -6.47 -10.82
C GLY A 294 -7.50 -7.29 -11.54
N ARG A 295 -6.97 -8.31 -10.86
CA ARG A 295 -6.05 -9.31 -11.42
C ARG A 295 -6.62 -10.71 -11.22
N MET A 296 -6.22 -11.65 -12.07
CA MET A 296 -6.69 -13.02 -11.97
C MET A 296 -5.64 -14.01 -12.47
N THR A 297 -5.83 -15.28 -12.10
CA THR A 297 -5.23 -16.41 -12.81
C THR A 297 -6.35 -17.26 -13.41
N ALA A 298 -6.10 -17.80 -14.60
CA ALA A 298 -7.02 -18.70 -15.29
C ALA A 298 -6.24 -19.87 -15.89
N MET A 299 -6.65 -21.09 -15.57
CA MET A 299 -6.06 -22.35 -16.03
C MET A 299 -7.12 -23.22 -16.71
N GLY A 300 -6.73 -23.94 -17.75
CA GLY A 300 -7.62 -24.80 -18.54
C GLY A 300 -7.15 -24.92 -19.98
N THR A 301 -7.67 -25.90 -20.70
CA THR A 301 -7.43 -26.07 -22.14
C THR A 301 -8.39 -25.21 -22.95
N ASP A 302 -7.92 -24.69 -24.09
CA ASP A 302 -8.75 -23.96 -25.06
C ASP A 302 -9.54 -22.76 -24.49
N ILE A 303 -8.95 -21.97 -23.59
CA ILE A 303 -9.55 -20.70 -23.12
C ILE A 303 -9.61 -19.71 -24.29
N ILE A 304 -10.83 -19.26 -24.63
CA ILE A 304 -11.10 -18.31 -25.72
C ILE A 304 -11.37 -16.89 -25.23
N GLU A 305 -11.80 -16.74 -23.97
CA GLU A 305 -12.09 -15.44 -23.35
C GLU A 305 -11.74 -15.48 -21.87
N ARG A 306 -11.25 -14.38 -21.31
CA ARG A 306 -11.07 -14.20 -19.87
C ARG A 306 -11.19 -12.73 -19.50
N GLY A 307 -11.80 -12.45 -18.36
CA GLY A 307 -12.13 -11.09 -17.96
C GLY A 307 -12.67 -10.99 -16.54
N PHE A 308 -13.28 -9.85 -16.25
CA PHE A 308 -14.02 -9.62 -15.02
C PHE A 308 -15.48 -9.33 -15.32
N CYS A 309 -16.37 -9.85 -14.50
CA CYS A 309 -17.78 -9.47 -14.49
C CYS A 309 -18.15 -8.78 -13.17
N TRP A 310 -19.09 -7.85 -13.21
CA TRP A 310 -19.54 -7.08 -12.05
C TRP A 310 -21.03 -6.76 -12.08
N SER A 311 -21.58 -6.58 -10.88
CA SER A 311 -22.98 -6.23 -10.64
C SER A 311 -23.13 -5.58 -9.27
N THR A 312 -24.24 -4.87 -9.04
CA THR A 312 -24.64 -4.43 -7.70
C THR A 312 -25.29 -5.56 -6.90
N ASN A 313 -25.65 -6.65 -7.56
CA ASN A 313 -26.13 -7.88 -6.95
C ASN A 313 -24.96 -8.86 -6.69
N PRO A 314 -25.01 -9.68 -5.62
CA PRO A 314 -24.01 -10.71 -5.37
C PRO A 314 -23.89 -11.72 -6.52
N ASN A 315 -22.71 -12.32 -6.67
CA ASN A 315 -22.41 -13.38 -7.64
C ASN A 315 -22.61 -12.98 -9.13
N PRO A 316 -21.96 -11.90 -9.62
CA PRO A 316 -22.09 -11.45 -11.01
C PRO A 316 -21.64 -12.54 -11.99
N THR A 317 -22.29 -12.60 -13.15
CA THR A 317 -22.00 -13.57 -14.22
C THR A 317 -21.60 -12.85 -15.50
N ILE A 318 -21.19 -13.60 -16.53
CA ILE A 318 -20.92 -13.02 -17.86
C ILE A 318 -22.17 -12.43 -18.57
N LYS A 319 -23.36 -12.58 -17.98
CA LYS A 319 -24.61 -11.94 -18.45
C LYS A 319 -24.84 -10.56 -17.82
N ASP A 320 -24.11 -10.24 -16.75
CA ASP A 320 -24.07 -8.91 -16.17
C ASP A 320 -23.09 -8.03 -16.96
N HIS A 321 -22.59 -6.96 -16.35
CA HIS A 321 -21.51 -6.19 -16.96
C HIS A 321 -20.22 -7.01 -16.95
N LYS A 322 -19.46 -6.97 -18.05
CA LYS A 322 -18.16 -7.63 -18.15
C LYS A 322 -17.16 -6.81 -18.94
N THR A 323 -15.88 -7.06 -18.69
CA THR A 323 -14.76 -6.47 -19.43
C THR A 323 -13.75 -7.56 -19.78
N ILE A 324 -13.17 -7.43 -20.97
CA ILE A 324 -11.95 -8.13 -21.39
C ILE A 324 -10.79 -7.15 -21.59
N GLU A 325 -11.03 -5.86 -21.38
CA GLU A 325 -10.02 -4.83 -21.50
C GLU A 325 -9.07 -4.89 -20.31
N TYR A 326 -7.77 -4.74 -20.59
CA TYR A 326 -6.74 -4.76 -19.58
C TYR A 326 -5.59 -3.82 -19.92
N ILE A 327 -4.87 -3.40 -18.88
CA ILE A 327 -3.57 -2.76 -18.97
C ILE A 327 -2.51 -3.87 -18.90
N SER A 328 -1.62 -3.92 -19.89
CA SER A 328 -0.49 -4.86 -19.94
C SER A 328 0.66 -4.34 -19.08
N HIS A 329 0.65 -4.67 -17.78
CA HIS A 329 1.69 -4.29 -16.83
C HIS A 329 1.89 -5.41 -15.81
N LYS A 330 3.06 -6.05 -15.83
CA LYS A 330 3.38 -7.23 -14.99
C LYS A 330 2.24 -8.27 -15.04
N GLY A 331 1.83 -8.65 -16.25
CA GLY A 331 0.60 -9.41 -16.49
C GLY A 331 -0.57 -8.51 -16.91
N HIS A 332 -1.80 -8.95 -16.62
CA HIS A 332 -3.02 -8.22 -16.99
C HIS A 332 -3.67 -7.58 -15.76
N ILE A 333 -3.85 -6.25 -15.82
CA ILE A 333 -4.71 -5.50 -14.90
C ILE A 333 -6.02 -5.22 -15.63
N TYR A 334 -7.08 -5.95 -15.31
CA TYR A 334 -8.38 -5.77 -15.94
C TYR A 334 -9.04 -4.48 -15.49
N TRP A 335 -9.57 -3.71 -16.45
CA TRP A 335 -10.09 -2.37 -16.22
C TRP A 335 -11.62 -2.35 -16.34
N LEU A 336 -12.28 -2.15 -15.20
CA LEU A 336 -13.72 -1.94 -15.09
C LEU A 336 -13.98 -0.44 -15.18
N LYS A 337 -14.72 -0.01 -16.21
CA LYS A 337 -15.03 1.39 -16.52
C LYS A 337 -16.50 1.71 -16.24
N ASP A 338 -16.82 3.00 -16.26
CA ASP A 338 -18.18 3.54 -16.20
C ASP A 338 -18.98 3.10 -14.97
N LEU A 339 -18.28 2.85 -13.86
CA LEU A 339 -18.92 2.54 -12.58
C LEU A 339 -19.56 3.81 -12.00
N MET A 340 -20.67 3.63 -11.29
CA MET A 340 -21.28 4.72 -10.55
C MET A 340 -20.42 5.04 -9.31
N PRO A 341 -20.13 6.32 -9.01
CA PRO A 341 -19.47 6.72 -7.76
C PRO A 341 -20.25 6.32 -6.51
N SER A 342 -19.55 6.18 -5.38
CA SER A 342 -20.15 5.88 -4.07
C SER A 342 -21.11 4.68 -4.08
N THR A 343 -20.77 3.62 -4.83
CA THR A 343 -21.66 2.49 -5.08
C THR A 343 -20.97 1.18 -4.70
N GLN A 344 -21.73 0.27 -4.08
CA GLN A 344 -21.30 -1.09 -3.80
C GLN A 344 -21.38 -1.94 -5.06
N TYR A 345 -20.30 -2.65 -5.37
CA TYR A 345 -20.24 -3.64 -6.44
C TYR A 345 -19.68 -4.97 -5.93
N TYR A 346 -20.14 -6.04 -6.55
CA TYR A 346 -19.51 -7.34 -6.51
C TYR A 346 -18.78 -7.54 -7.83
N ILE A 347 -17.51 -7.93 -7.77
CA ILE A 347 -16.69 -8.23 -8.95
C ILE A 347 -16.16 -9.66 -8.84
N ARG A 348 -16.00 -10.37 -9.97
CA ARG A 348 -15.25 -11.63 -9.98
C ARG A 348 -14.61 -11.88 -11.34
N ALA A 349 -13.49 -12.59 -11.33
CA ALA A 349 -12.81 -13.07 -12.51
C ALA A 349 -13.62 -14.19 -13.19
N TYR A 350 -13.56 -14.28 -14.52
CA TYR A 350 -14.12 -15.40 -15.29
C TYR A 350 -13.23 -15.80 -16.47
N ALA A 351 -13.38 -17.05 -16.92
CA ALA A 351 -12.79 -17.53 -18.17
C ALA A 351 -13.77 -18.45 -18.91
N VAL A 352 -13.76 -18.38 -20.24
CA VAL A 352 -14.63 -19.15 -21.13
C VAL A 352 -13.78 -20.08 -22.00
N SER A 353 -14.12 -21.36 -22.02
CA SER A 353 -13.48 -22.34 -22.90
C SER A 353 -14.12 -22.33 -24.29
N LYS A 354 -13.43 -22.94 -25.28
CA LYS A 354 -13.97 -23.15 -26.63
C LYS A 354 -15.30 -23.91 -26.63
N GLY A 355 -15.50 -24.79 -25.66
CA GLY A 355 -16.75 -25.54 -25.44
C GLY A 355 -17.84 -24.76 -24.70
N LYS A 356 -17.68 -23.44 -24.52
CA LYS A 356 -18.62 -22.54 -23.80
C LYS A 356 -18.77 -22.82 -22.30
N GLN A 357 -17.87 -23.59 -21.69
CA GLN A 357 -17.81 -23.70 -20.22
C GLN A 357 -17.31 -22.39 -19.63
N VAL A 358 -17.90 -21.97 -18.51
CA VAL A 358 -17.53 -20.73 -17.82
C VAL A 358 -17.01 -21.05 -16.42
N GLY A 359 -15.73 -20.78 -16.21
CA GLY A 359 -15.10 -20.79 -14.89
C GLY A 359 -15.22 -19.43 -14.24
N TYR A 360 -15.45 -19.41 -12.93
CA TYR A 360 -15.53 -18.17 -12.14
C TYR A 360 -14.64 -18.27 -10.91
N GLY A 361 -13.97 -17.16 -10.57
CA GLY A 361 -13.21 -17.03 -9.33
C GLY A 361 -14.06 -16.56 -8.16
N GLU A 362 -13.41 -16.37 -7.02
CA GLU A 362 -14.03 -15.81 -5.80
C GLU A 362 -14.63 -14.42 -6.08
N VAL A 363 -15.75 -14.13 -5.40
CA VAL A 363 -16.42 -12.82 -5.47
C VAL A 363 -15.73 -11.86 -4.50
N LEU A 364 -15.42 -10.65 -4.98
CA LEU A 364 -14.92 -9.55 -4.16
C LEU A 364 -15.98 -8.45 -4.07
N LYS A 365 -16.22 -7.98 -2.85
CA LYS A 365 -17.03 -6.79 -2.57
C LYS A 365 -16.14 -5.55 -2.59
N ILE A 366 -16.52 -4.55 -3.39
CA ILE A 366 -15.84 -3.27 -3.48
C ILE A 366 -16.84 -2.12 -3.39
N TYR A 367 -16.36 -0.95 -2.98
CA TYR A 367 -17.10 0.30 -3.06
C TYR A 367 -16.32 1.26 -3.94
N THR A 368 -16.94 1.84 -4.96
CA THR A 368 -16.33 2.96 -5.69
C THR A 368 -16.24 4.18 -4.79
N LEU A 369 -15.26 5.04 -5.07
CA LEU A 369 -15.07 6.28 -4.33
C LEU A 369 -16.17 7.29 -4.65
N ARG A 370 -16.38 8.26 -3.75
CA ARG A 370 -17.08 9.49 -4.10
C ARG A 370 -16.31 10.18 -5.24
N LYS A 371 -17.02 10.71 -6.22
CA LYS A 371 -16.38 11.45 -7.34
C LYS A 371 -15.67 12.70 -6.83
N GLY A 372 -14.44 12.91 -7.28
CA GLY A 372 -13.70 14.14 -6.99
C GLY A 372 -14.43 15.36 -7.53
N SER A 373 -14.19 16.51 -6.89
CA SER A 373 -14.73 17.81 -7.30
C SER A 373 -13.63 18.84 -7.53
N LEU A 374 -12.44 18.38 -7.93
CA LEU A 374 -11.34 19.26 -8.27
C LEU A 374 -11.68 20.07 -9.51
N SER A 375 -11.21 21.32 -9.52
CA SER A 375 -11.39 22.27 -10.61
C SER A 375 -10.14 23.12 -10.77
N TYR A 376 -10.07 23.93 -11.83
CA TYR A 376 -8.97 24.86 -12.02
C TYR A 376 -9.45 26.17 -12.66
N THR A 377 -8.66 27.22 -12.47
CA THR A 377 -8.84 28.54 -13.06
C THR A 377 -7.55 28.93 -13.77
N MET A 378 -7.64 29.28 -15.06
CA MET A 378 -6.51 29.85 -15.80
C MET A 378 -6.35 31.34 -15.48
N ARG A 379 -5.17 31.75 -15.03
CA ARG A 379 -4.80 33.16 -14.88
C ARG A 379 -4.67 33.84 -16.23
N SER A 380 -4.97 35.13 -16.25
CA SER A 380 -4.73 35.98 -17.41
C SER A 380 -3.24 36.25 -17.62
N GLY A 381 -2.85 36.48 -18.88
CA GLY A 381 -1.45 36.69 -19.28
C GLY A 381 -0.74 35.41 -19.71
N GLY A 382 0.45 35.56 -20.30
CA GLY A 382 1.24 34.45 -20.86
C GLY A 382 1.14 34.32 -22.37
N ASP A 383 1.99 33.46 -22.94
CA ASP A 383 1.96 33.09 -24.36
C ASP A 383 0.70 32.28 -24.66
N ALA A 384 -0.07 32.70 -25.67
CA ALA A 384 -1.33 32.09 -26.06
C ALA A 384 -1.20 30.59 -26.38
N ASP A 385 -0.13 30.19 -27.07
CA ASP A 385 0.09 28.79 -27.44
C ASP A 385 0.45 27.94 -26.23
N ALA A 386 1.23 28.50 -25.30
CA ALA A 386 1.54 27.84 -24.04
C ALA A 386 0.30 27.68 -23.17
N CYS A 387 -0.50 28.75 -23.03
CA CYS A 387 -1.75 28.73 -22.29
C CYS A 387 -2.74 27.71 -22.85
N ALA A 388 -2.85 27.57 -24.18
CA ALA A 388 -3.71 26.55 -24.80
C ALA A 388 -3.27 25.11 -24.47
N ARG A 389 -1.96 24.82 -24.48
CA ARG A 389 -1.43 23.50 -24.10
C ARG A 389 -1.63 23.21 -22.61
N ILE A 390 -1.37 24.18 -21.75
CA ILE A 390 -1.56 24.06 -20.29
C ILE A 390 -3.04 23.83 -19.97
N ASP A 391 -3.95 24.58 -20.61
CA ASP A 391 -5.38 24.44 -20.41
C ASP A 391 -5.88 23.04 -20.80
N ALA A 392 -5.43 22.51 -21.95
CA ALA A 392 -5.72 21.14 -22.36
C ALA A 392 -5.19 20.11 -21.35
N ALA A 393 -3.94 20.25 -20.92
CA ALA A 393 -3.32 19.38 -19.92
C ALA A 393 -4.04 19.39 -18.56
N MET A 394 -4.50 20.56 -18.11
CA MET A 394 -5.27 20.70 -16.87
C MET A 394 -6.65 20.06 -16.97
N LYS A 395 -7.35 20.19 -18.11
CA LYS A 395 -8.64 19.50 -18.35
C LYS A 395 -8.49 18.00 -18.20
N ASP A 396 -7.46 17.43 -18.83
CA ASP A 396 -7.19 16.00 -18.77
C ASP A 396 -6.80 15.56 -17.35
N ALA A 397 -5.92 16.30 -16.68
CA ALA A 397 -5.46 15.97 -15.33
C ALA A 397 -6.61 16.02 -14.30
N VAL A 398 -7.45 17.06 -14.35
CA VAL A 398 -8.65 17.17 -13.53
C VAL A 398 -9.64 16.05 -13.83
N ASN A 399 -9.81 15.67 -15.11
CA ASN A 399 -10.66 14.55 -15.47
C ASN A 399 -10.15 13.22 -14.86
N TRP A 400 -8.86 12.93 -14.96
CA TRP A 400 -8.28 11.74 -14.34
C TRP A 400 -8.49 11.70 -12.83
N TRP A 401 -8.13 12.79 -12.14
CA TRP A 401 -8.25 12.85 -10.69
C TRP A 401 -9.70 12.79 -10.19
N ASN A 402 -10.64 13.45 -10.86
CA ASN A 402 -12.05 13.39 -10.46
C ASN A 402 -12.66 11.99 -10.63
N ASN A 403 -12.17 11.20 -11.59
CA ASN A 403 -12.62 9.84 -11.82
C ASN A 403 -11.90 8.79 -10.96
N LEU A 404 -10.72 9.09 -10.42
CA LEU A 404 -9.89 8.14 -9.66
C LEU A 404 -9.71 8.46 -8.18
N THR A 405 -10.04 9.67 -7.74
CA THR A 405 -9.86 10.12 -6.36
C THR A 405 -11.17 10.63 -5.76
N SER A 406 -11.25 10.68 -4.43
CA SER A 406 -12.35 11.29 -3.69
C SER A 406 -12.10 12.72 -3.26
N ILE A 407 -11.04 13.37 -3.75
CA ILE A 407 -10.61 14.69 -3.29
C ILE A 407 -11.68 15.75 -3.61
N GLN A 408 -12.03 16.56 -2.61
CA GLN A 408 -13.10 17.55 -2.72
C GLN A 408 -12.57 18.98 -2.57
N GLY A 409 -13.20 19.92 -3.29
CA GLY A 409 -13.12 21.35 -2.96
C GLY A 409 -11.78 22.05 -3.25
N VAL A 410 -10.88 21.44 -4.02
CA VAL A 410 -9.61 22.06 -4.44
C VAL A 410 -9.80 22.76 -5.80
N ASN A 411 -9.51 24.05 -5.88
CA ASN A 411 -9.46 24.82 -7.13
C ASN A 411 -8.00 25.22 -7.41
N PHE A 412 -7.40 24.67 -8.46
CA PHE A 412 -6.04 25.03 -8.86
C PHE A 412 -6.04 26.35 -9.62
N ASN A 413 -5.21 27.29 -9.17
CA ASN A 413 -4.96 28.55 -9.84
C ASN A 413 -3.71 28.38 -10.72
N VAL A 414 -3.86 28.36 -12.04
CA VAL A 414 -2.82 27.93 -13.00
C VAL A 414 -2.46 29.04 -13.97
N GLY A 415 -1.18 29.21 -14.32
CA GLY A 415 -0.80 30.21 -15.33
C GLY A 415 0.61 30.02 -15.88
N HIS A 416 0.78 30.43 -17.13
CA HIS A 416 2.08 30.45 -17.81
C HIS A 416 2.98 31.54 -17.20
N ASN A 417 4.22 31.18 -16.87
CA ASN A 417 5.26 32.07 -16.35
C ASN A 417 6.60 31.73 -17.02
N PRO A 418 7.09 32.55 -17.97
CA PRO A 418 8.38 32.31 -18.63
C PRO A 418 9.59 32.25 -17.68
N GLY A 419 9.50 32.83 -16.48
CA GLY A 419 10.55 32.80 -15.48
C GLY A 419 10.63 31.49 -14.69
N THR A 420 9.62 30.62 -14.77
CA THR A 420 9.66 29.27 -14.18
C THR A 420 10.36 28.32 -15.17
N PRO A 421 11.46 27.63 -14.79
CA PRO A 421 12.18 26.75 -15.71
C PRO A 421 11.37 25.53 -16.17
N THR A 422 10.53 24.98 -15.28
CA THR A 422 9.75 23.74 -15.46
C THR A 422 8.27 24.00 -15.16
N ALA A 423 7.73 23.46 -14.08
CA ALA A 423 6.52 23.88 -13.42
C ALA A 423 6.76 23.82 -11.90
N ASP A 424 5.93 24.52 -11.13
CA ASP A 424 5.95 24.46 -9.67
C ASP A 424 4.56 24.74 -9.11
N CYS A 425 4.24 24.15 -7.95
CA CYS A 425 2.97 24.33 -7.26
C CYS A 425 3.15 24.53 -5.75
N SER A 426 2.45 25.52 -5.18
CA SER A 426 2.30 25.62 -3.73
C SER A 426 1.19 24.71 -3.22
N TYR A 427 1.20 24.39 -1.92
CA TYR A 427 0.04 23.80 -1.27
C TYR A 427 -1.22 24.66 -1.50
N GLY A 428 -2.37 24.01 -1.71
CA GLY A 428 -3.63 24.69 -2.05
C GLY A 428 -3.78 25.05 -3.53
N GLY A 429 -2.76 24.79 -4.36
CA GLY A 429 -2.94 24.70 -5.81
C GLY A 429 -2.57 25.94 -6.63
N TYR A 430 -1.61 26.76 -6.20
CA TYR A 430 -1.06 27.83 -7.04
C TYR A 430 0.04 27.26 -7.96
N ILE A 431 -0.30 26.98 -9.22
CA ILE A 431 0.59 26.35 -10.20
C ILE A 431 1.18 27.39 -11.16
N ARG A 432 2.50 27.41 -11.34
CA ARG A 432 3.20 28.16 -12.40
C ARG A 432 3.81 27.17 -13.39
N VAL A 433 3.69 27.45 -14.70
CA VAL A 433 4.23 26.59 -15.75
C VAL A 433 5.13 27.41 -16.69
N GLY A 434 6.34 26.91 -16.92
CA GLY A 434 7.37 27.49 -17.75
C GLY A 434 7.11 27.41 -19.25
N SER A 435 8.00 28.03 -20.04
CA SER A 435 7.92 28.05 -21.51
C SER A 435 8.36 26.75 -22.19
N ASN A 436 8.98 25.81 -21.46
CA ASN A 436 9.41 24.54 -22.03
C ASN A 436 8.18 23.65 -22.32
N ILE A 437 7.92 23.40 -23.60
CA ILE A 437 6.75 22.63 -24.09
C ILE A 437 6.67 21.23 -23.46
N SER A 438 7.81 20.61 -23.13
CA SER A 438 7.82 19.28 -22.51
C SER A 438 7.16 19.23 -21.12
N TYR A 439 7.02 20.37 -20.42
CA TYR A 439 6.36 20.50 -19.12
C TYR A 439 4.92 21.04 -19.23
N GLN A 440 4.42 21.28 -20.45
CA GLN A 440 3.05 21.75 -20.71
C GLN A 440 2.15 20.56 -21.07
N ARG A 441 2.24 19.47 -20.29
CA ARG A 441 1.61 18.16 -20.55
C ARG A 441 0.83 17.68 -19.33
N THR A 442 -0.09 16.74 -19.57
CA THR A 442 -0.98 16.17 -18.53
C THR A 442 -0.19 15.56 -17.38
N GLY A 443 0.88 14.79 -17.63
CA GLY A 443 1.71 14.23 -16.56
C GLY A 443 2.33 15.28 -15.65
N THR A 444 2.80 16.40 -16.21
CA THR A 444 3.28 17.54 -15.42
C THR A 444 2.16 18.15 -14.59
N MET A 445 0.95 18.30 -15.13
CA MET A 445 -0.17 18.84 -14.35
C MET A 445 -0.58 17.91 -13.21
N LEU A 446 -0.63 16.59 -13.43
CA LEU A 446 -0.88 15.60 -12.38
C LEU A 446 0.17 15.71 -11.25
N HIS A 447 1.44 15.83 -11.62
CA HIS A 447 2.55 16.04 -10.70
C HIS A 447 2.40 17.33 -9.87
N GLU A 448 2.18 18.47 -10.52
CA GLU A 448 2.02 19.74 -9.81
C GLU A 448 0.78 19.75 -8.91
N MET A 449 -0.31 19.14 -9.37
CA MET A 449 -1.50 18.96 -8.57
C MET A 449 -1.20 18.12 -7.30
N ALA A 450 -0.29 17.13 -7.37
CA ALA A 450 0.14 16.32 -6.23
C ALA A 450 0.72 17.18 -5.09
N HIS A 451 1.55 18.17 -5.44
CA HIS A 451 2.05 19.16 -4.48
C HIS A 451 0.93 20.04 -3.93
N GLY A 452 -0.03 20.42 -4.78
CA GLY A 452 -1.21 21.17 -4.35
C GLY A 452 -2.07 20.44 -3.31
N VAL A 453 -2.00 19.10 -3.28
CA VAL A 453 -2.73 18.23 -2.33
C VAL A 453 -1.83 17.55 -1.29
N GLY A 454 -0.68 18.15 -1.00
CA GLY A 454 0.10 17.85 0.22
C GLY A 454 1.37 17.03 0.03
N ILE A 455 1.62 16.47 -1.16
CA ILE A 455 2.90 15.78 -1.44
C ILE A 455 4.03 16.80 -1.34
N GLY A 456 4.97 16.61 -0.42
CA GLY A 456 6.11 17.52 -0.29
C GLY A 456 5.75 18.93 0.20
N THR A 457 4.54 19.15 0.69
CA THR A 457 4.06 20.48 1.09
C THR A 457 3.23 20.48 2.38
N HIS A 458 3.05 19.32 3.01
CA HIS A 458 2.25 19.18 4.24
C HIS A 458 2.91 18.26 5.28
N ASP A 459 2.82 18.64 6.57
CA ASP A 459 3.48 18.01 7.72
C ASP A 459 3.45 16.45 7.78
N PRO A 460 2.32 15.74 7.58
CA PRO A 460 2.31 14.28 7.57
C PRO A 460 3.23 13.64 6.53
N TYR A 461 3.55 14.34 5.43
CA TYR A 461 4.48 13.85 4.42
C TYR A 461 5.92 13.71 4.95
N TRP A 462 6.31 14.53 5.93
CA TRP A 462 7.64 14.50 6.55
C TRP A 462 7.66 13.79 7.91
N ASN A 463 6.53 13.23 8.33
CA ASN A 463 6.42 12.59 9.64
C ASN A 463 7.19 11.26 9.68
N ARG A 464 8.08 11.10 10.67
CA ARG A 464 8.89 9.88 10.90
C ARG A 464 8.08 8.60 11.12
N GLU A 465 6.82 8.71 11.52
CA GLU A 465 5.94 7.55 11.70
C GLU A 465 5.28 7.11 10.38
N MET A 466 5.30 7.97 9.36
CA MET A 466 4.78 7.70 8.02
C MET A 466 5.88 7.30 7.03
N ARG A 467 7.16 7.49 7.40
CA ARG A 467 8.31 7.23 6.52
C ARG A 467 9.54 6.75 7.28
N THR A 468 10.28 5.80 6.71
CA THR A 468 11.41 5.14 7.37
C THR A 468 12.53 6.08 7.84
N ASN A 469 12.75 7.22 7.19
CA ASN A 469 13.76 8.21 7.58
C ASN A 469 13.18 9.63 7.69
N GLY A 470 11.90 9.77 8.05
CA GLY A 470 11.25 11.08 8.18
C GLY A 470 11.03 11.79 6.83
N ASP A 471 11.90 12.73 6.48
CA ASP A 471 11.78 13.53 5.26
C ASP A 471 12.17 12.79 3.98
N ARG A 472 12.64 11.53 4.09
CA ARG A 472 13.00 10.67 2.96
C ARG A 472 12.74 9.19 3.25
N GLY A 473 12.72 8.37 2.20
CA GLY A 473 12.60 6.92 2.29
C GLY A 473 11.18 6.40 2.04
N ILE A 474 10.96 5.15 2.45
CA ILE A 474 9.76 4.36 2.13
C ILE A 474 8.55 4.91 2.88
N TRP A 475 7.43 5.08 2.18
CA TRP A 475 6.14 5.38 2.80
C TRP A 475 5.57 4.13 3.50
N LEU A 476 5.14 4.29 4.75
CA LEU A 476 4.76 3.21 5.66
C LEU A 476 3.23 3.01 5.78
N GLY A 477 2.45 3.77 5.02
CA GLY A 477 1.00 3.64 4.99
C GLY A 477 0.51 2.36 4.28
N ASP A 478 -0.62 1.84 4.74
CA ASP A 478 -1.17 0.54 4.33
C ASP A 478 -1.79 0.59 2.94
N ARG A 479 -2.47 1.69 2.60
CA ARG A 479 -3.19 1.85 1.34
C ARG A 479 -2.24 2.05 0.18
N VAL A 480 -1.23 2.91 0.33
CA VAL A 480 -0.18 3.07 -0.68
C VAL A 480 0.53 1.74 -0.92
N THR A 481 0.87 1.03 0.16
CA THR A 481 1.48 -0.31 0.08
C THR A 481 0.58 -1.31 -0.65
N SER A 482 -0.73 -1.31 -0.36
CA SER A 482 -1.68 -2.20 -1.02
C SER A 482 -1.80 -1.91 -2.52
N VAL A 483 -1.91 -0.64 -2.91
CA VAL A 483 -2.04 -0.21 -4.31
C VAL A 483 -0.77 -0.53 -5.10
N ILE A 484 0.42 -0.22 -4.57
CA ILE A 484 1.67 -0.48 -5.30
C ILE A 484 1.95 -1.97 -5.45
N ARG A 485 1.65 -2.79 -4.44
CA ARG A 485 1.83 -4.25 -4.50
C ARG A 485 0.83 -4.92 -5.43
N PHE A 486 -0.38 -4.39 -5.55
CA PHE A 486 -1.33 -4.78 -6.58
C PHE A 486 -0.82 -4.40 -7.97
N TRP A 487 -0.38 -3.16 -8.15
CA TRP A 487 0.04 -2.64 -9.44
C TRP A 487 1.27 -3.37 -9.98
N GLU A 488 2.29 -3.54 -9.14
CA GLU A 488 3.55 -4.22 -9.49
C GLU A 488 3.48 -5.74 -9.48
N ASP A 489 2.35 -6.30 -9.04
CA ASP A 489 2.19 -7.74 -8.76
C ASP A 489 3.35 -8.31 -7.92
N SER A 490 3.71 -7.59 -6.86
CA SER A 490 4.86 -7.94 -6.03
C SER A 490 4.55 -7.73 -4.55
N PRO A 491 4.84 -8.71 -3.67
CA PRO A 491 4.61 -8.57 -2.23
C PRO A 491 5.61 -7.62 -1.56
N THR A 492 6.68 -7.21 -2.25
CA THR A 492 7.74 -6.35 -1.71
C THR A 492 7.79 -4.97 -2.35
N ALA A 493 6.89 -4.67 -3.30
CA ALA A 493 6.84 -3.35 -3.91
C ALA A 493 6.56 -2.27 -2.86
N THR A 494 7.24 -1.13 -3.00
CA THR A 494 7.20 0.01 -2.07
C THR A 494 7.19 1.31 -2.86
N VAL A 495 6.59 2.34 -2.27
CA VAL A 495 6.76 3.73 -2.72
C VAL A 495 7.80 4.39 -1.82
N THR A 496 8.79 5.02 -2.44
CA THR A 496 9.83 5.80 -1.75
C THR A 496 9.74 7.26 -2.18
N GLY A 497 10.45 8.15 -1.51
CA GLY A 497 10.50 9.56 -1.89
C GLY A 497 11.65 10.31 -1.23
N ASP A 498 11.76 11.57 -1.58
CA ASP A 498 12.55 12.58 -0.86
C ASP A 498 11.59 13.53 -0.11
N ASN A 499 12.04 14.73 0.23
CA ASN A 499 11.25 15.71 0.97
C ASN A 499 10.18 16.42 0.11
N VAL A 500 10.19 16.24 -1.21
CA VAL A 500 9.28 16.89 -2.15
C VAL A 500 8.53 15.87 -3.00
N HIS A 501 9.19 14.81 -3.47
CA HIS A 501 8.76 13.90 -4.52
C HIS A 501 8.61 12.46 -4.04
N PHE A 502 7.90 11.65 -4.83
CA PHE A 502 7.80 10.19 -4.64
C PHE A 502 8.07 9.41 -5.93
N TRP A 503 8.45 8.13 -5.80
CA TRP A 503 8.77 7.20 -6.89
C TRP A 503 8.16 5.83 -6.65
N PRO A 504 7.89 5.03 -7.71
CA PRO A 504 8.29 5.26 -9.12
C PRO A 504 7.28 6.06 -9.96
N TYR A 505 6.11 6.41 -9.43
CA TYR A 505 5.00 6.98 -10.21
C TYR A 505 4.68 8.45 -9.88
N GLY A 506 5.68 9.21 -9.42
CA GLY A 506 5.52 10.64 -9.09
C GLY A 506 5.50 11.58 -10.30
N ILE A 507 6.06 11.16 -11.44
CA ILE A 507 6.18 11.98 -12.67
C ILE A 507 7.01 13.25 -12.39
N ASN A 508 8.17 13.09 -11.76
CA ASN A 508 9.00 14.17 -11.21
C ASN A 508 9.77 14.97 -12.27
N GLY A 509 9.61 14.61 -13.55
CA GLY A 509 10.14 15.38 -14.66
C GLY A 509 9.49 14.97 -15.98
N ALA A 510 9.62 15.84 -16.99
CA ALA A 510 9.00 15.62 -18.30
C ALA A 510 9.43 14.30 -19.00
N HIS A 511 10.61 13.78 -18.66
CA HIS A 511 11.13 12.51 -19.20
C HIS A 511 10.48 11.27 -18.55
N GLU A 512 9.86 11.41 -17.37
CA GLU A 512 9.10 10.34 -16.71
C GLU A 512 7.66 10.25 -17.26
N ASP A 513 7.18 11.30 -17.95
CA ASP A 513 5.85 11.33 -18.57
C ASP A 513 5.85 10.63 -19.96
N ASN A 514 5.42 9.37 -19.96
CA ASN A 514 5.26 8.56 -21.17
C ASN A 514 3.90 8.76 -21.87
N GLY A 515 3.01 9.63 -21.38
CA GLY A 515 1.72 9.91 -21.98
C GLY A 515 0.67 8.79 -21.90
N SER A 516 0.93 7.72 -21.15
CA SER A 516 0.03 6.56 -21.09
C SER A 516 -1.04 6.69 -20.00
N ASP A 517 -2.24 6.18 -20.30
CA ASP A 517 -3.32 6.04 -19.32
C ASP A 517 -2.87 5.26 -18.08
N ALA A 518 -2.07 4.21 -18.28
CA ALA A 518 -1.55 3.38 -17.19
C ALA A 518 -0.77 4.21 -16.16
N LEU A 519 0.12 5.11 -16.61
CA LEU A 519 0.90 5.98 -15.73
C LEU A 519 -0.01 6.96 -14.97
N TYR A 520 -0.95 7.59 -15.67
CA TYR A 520 -1.86 8.57 -15.06
C TYR A 520 -2.81 7.92 -14.05
N ILE A 521 -3.25 6.69 -14.32
CA ILE A 521 -4.09 5.90 -13.43
C ILE A 521 -3.35 5.59 -12.13
N ILE A 522 -2.16 4.97 -12.19
CA ILE A 522 -1.43 4.60 -10.97
C ILE A 522 -1.00 5.83 -10.17
N HIS A 523 -0.62 6.91 -10.83
CA HIS A 523 -0.32 8.17 -10.14
C HIS A 523 -1.54 8.63 -9.31
N ALA A 524 -2.71 8.77 -9.91
CA ALA A 524 -3.91 9.22 -9.20
C ALA A 524 -4.36 8.23 -8.11
N LEU A 525 -4.25 6.92 -8.33
CA LEU A 525 -4.54 5.90 -7.32
C LEU A 525 -3.61 6.01 -6.11
N LEU A 526 -2.32 6.31 -6.32
CA LEU A 526 -1.39 6.54 -5.22
C LEU A 526 -1.70 7.84 -4.48
N ILE A 527 -2.06 8.93 -5.18
CA ILE A 527 -2.49 10.18 -4.54
C ILE A 527 -3.70 9.94 -3.63
N GLN A 528 -4.71 9.22 -4.11
CA GLN A 528 -5.83 8.80 -3.27
C GLN A 528 -5.33 8.00 -2.05
N ALA A 529 -4.45 7.02 -2.26
CA ALA A 529 -3.97 6.16 -1.20
C ALA A 529 -3.15 6.90 -0.13
N PHE A 530 -2.33 7.88 -0.51
CA PHE A 530 -1.67 8.80 0.43
C PHE A 530 -2.71 9.53 1.29
N GLY A 531 -3.78 10.00 0.64
CA GLY A 531 -4.98 10.54 1.27
C GLY A 531 -5.53 9.64 2.37
N GLU A 532 -5.78 8.38 2.04
CA GLU A 532 -6.36 7.38 2.93
C GLU A 532 -5.44 6.97 4.09
N ASP A 533 -4.12 7.04 3.88
CA ASP A 533 -3.10 6.71 4.88
C ASP A 533 -2.86 7.82 5.92
N GLY A 534 -3.25 9.07 5.63
CA GLY A 534 -3.10 10.17 6.58
C GLY A 534 -2.71 11.53 6.00
N LEU A 535 -2.35 11.62 4.71
CA LEU A 535 -1.94 12.87 4.08
C LEU A 535 -3.16 13.67 3.62
N PRO A 536 -3.50 14.82 4.21
CA PRO A 536 -4.73 15.53 3.89
C PRO A 536 -4.64 16.25 2.53
N PRO A 537 -5.54 15.98 1.56
CA PRO A 537 -5.43 16.54 0.22
C PRO A 537 -5.96 17.96 0.04
N SER A 538 -6.81 18.46 0.94
CA SER A 538 -7.49 19.77 0.80
C SER A 538 -7.40 20.63 2.07
N GLY A 539 -6.44 20.33 2.93
CA GLY A 539 -6.41 20.78 4.31
C GLY A 539 -7.41 19.99 5.17
N GLY A 540 -7.13 19.90 6.47
CA GLY A 540 -7.95 19.11 7.39
C GLY A 540 -7.33 17.75 7.67
N PHE A 541 -8.06 16.66 7.41
CA PHE A 541 -7.69 15.31 7.83
C PHE A 541 -7.55 14.33 6.66
N ALA A 542 -7.13 13.10 6.97
CA ALA A 542 -7.03 11.99 6.03
C ALA A 542 -8.33 11.77 5.25
N SER A 543 -8.23 11.27 4.02
CA SER A 543 -9.39 10.92 3.21
C SER A 543 -10.15 9.72 3.81
N PRO A 544 -11.46 9.84 4.06
CA PRO A 544 -12.26 8.72 4.53
C PRO A 544 -12.31 7.64 3.44
N SER A 545 -12.25 6.37 3.84
CA SER A 545 -12.15 5.24 2.92
C SER A 545 -12.66 3.94 3.52
N TYR A 546 -12.99 2.99 2.66
CA TYR A 546 -13.33 1.62 3.05
C TYR A 546 -12.04 0.86 3.44
N GLN A 547 -11.75 0.78 4.75
CA GLN A 547 -10.56 0.15 5.33
C GLN A 547 -10.84 -1.16 6.08
N LEU A 548 -12.02 -1.28 6.70
CA LEU A 548 -12.51 -2.51 7.32
C LEU A 548 -13.42 -3.23 6.31
N ASN A 549 -13.16 -4.50 6.03
CA ASN A 549 -14.03 -5.34 5.19
C ASN A 549 -15.17 -5.92 6.03
N GLN A 550 -16.18 -5.12 6.33
CA GLN A 550 -17.31 -5.52 7.16
C GLN A 550 -18.50 -6.05 6.35
N GLU A 551 -19.21 -7.00 6.94
CA GLU A 551 -20.56 -7.46 6.58
C GLU A 551 -21.61 -6.90 7.55
N THR A 552 -22.78 -6.53 7.04
CA THR A 552 -23.83 -5.84 7.82
C THR A 552 -24.51 -6.73 8.86
N ASP A 553 -24.56 -8.04 8.61
CA ASP A 553 -25.29 -9.00 9.46
C ASP A 553 -24.35 -9.82 10.35
N VAL A 554 -23.10 -9.37 10.51
CA VAL A 554 -22.08 -10.01 11.35
C VAL A 554 -21.88 -9.20 12.63
N LYS A 555 -21.80 -9.90 13.77
CA LYS A 555 -21.46 -9.30 15.07
C LYS A 555 -19.96 -9.02 15.14
N TYR A 556 -19.62 -7.78 15.50
CA TYR A 556 -18.25 -7.35 15.79
C TYR A 556 -18.08 -7.07 17.28
N TYR A 557 -16.87 -7.35 17.76
CA TYR A 557 -16.44 -7.16 19.13
C TYR A 557 -15.25 -6.20 19.13
N ILE A 558 -15.33 -5.17 19.95
CA ILE A 558 -14.36 -4.08 19.94
C ILE A 558 -13.46 -4.20 21.17
N LYS A 559 -12.14 -4.20 20.98
CA LYS A 559 -11.12 -4.24 22.05
C LYS A 559 -10.14 -3.08 21.89
N ASN A 560 -9.54 -2.59 22.97
CA ASN A 560 -8.48 -1.58 22.86
C ASN A 560 -7.14 -2.23 22.49
N GLU A 561 -6.27 -1.53 21.76
CA GLU A 561 -4.94 -2.06 21.38
C GLU A 561 -3.92 -2.05 22.53
N SER A 562 -4.19 -1.34 23.63
CA SER A 562 -3.29 -1.26 24.78
C SER A 562 -3.56 -2.36 25.81
N ALA A 563 -2.50 -3.04 26.26
CA ALA A 563 -2.58 -3.95 27.39
C ALA A 563 -3.07 -3.24 28.68
N ASP A 564 -2.69 -1.98 28.88
CA ASP A 564 -3.11 -1.14 30.02
C ASP A 564 -4.63 -0.90 30.09
N TYR A 565 -5.35 -1.13 28.99
CA TYR A 565 -6.80 -0.95 28.89
C TYR A 565 -7.50 -2.26 28.51
N GLY A 566 -6.90 -3.40 28.88
CA GLY A 566 -7.51 -4.71 28.76
C GLY A 566 -7.59 -5.24 27.32
N LEU A 567 -6.52 -5.09 26.52
CA LEU A 567 -6.39 -5.70 25.19
C LEU A 567 -6.91 -7.15 25.17
N TYR A 568 -6.52 -7.94 26.16
CA TYR A 568 -6.83 -9.36 26.23
C TYR A 568 -8.17 -9.66 26.89
N THR A 569 -8.57 -8.88 27.89
CA THR A 569 -9.67 -9.21 28.80
C THR A 569 -10.91 -8.34 28.62
N SER A 570 -10.82 -7.22 27.89
CA SER A 570 -11.89 -6.21 27.85
C SER A 570 -12.58 -6.11 26.50
N TYR A 571 -13.85 -5.72 26.54
CA TYR A 571 -14.72 -5.51 25.38
C TYR A 571 -15.50 -4.20 25.54
N VAL A 572 -15.74 -3.49 24.44
CA VAL A 572 -16.58 -2.28 24.45
C VAL A 572 -18.04 -2.67 24.58
N THR A 573 -18.68 -2.17 25.63
CA THR A 573 -20.04 -2.56 26.03
C THR A 573 -20.91 -1.32 26.28
N GLU A 574 -22.18 -1.43 25.90
CA GLU A 574 -23.21 -0.45 26.26
C GLU A 574 -23.85 -0.76 27.62
N LEU A 575 -23.93 0.25 28.49
CA LEU A 575 -24.61 0.17 29.78
C LEU A 575 -26.09 0.60 29.68
N SER A 576 -26.87 0.29 30.71
CA SER A 576 -28.31 0.59 30.76
C SER A 576 -28.64 2.09 30.75
N ASP A 577 -27.68 2.95 31.07
CA ASP A 577 -27.81 4.41 31.03
C ASP A 577 -27.33 5.03 29.70
N ASN A 578 -27.08 4.19 28.68
CA ASN A 578 -26.55 4.55 27.36
C ASN A 578 -25.11 5.08 27.37
N THR A 579 -24.37 4.87 28.47
CA THR A 579 -22.92 5.09 28.47
C THR A 579 -22.19 3.91 27.81
N VAL A 580 -21.00 4.19 27.29
CA VAL A 580 -20.15 3.19 26.64
C VAL A 580 -18.86 3.04 27.44
N THR A 581 -18.50 1.82 27.76
CA THR A 581 -17.37 1.48 28.64
C THR A 581 -16.59 0.31 28.05
N TRP A 582 -15.35 0.11 28.49
CA TRP A 582 -14.66 -1.16 28.28
C TRP A 582 -14.81 -2.01 29.56
N GLN A 583 -15.38 -3.20 29.43
CA GLN A 583 -15.61 -4.13 30.54
C GLN A 583 -14.78 -5.38 30.37
N GLU A 584 -14.15 -5.81 31.46
CA GLU A 584 -13.51 -7.11 31.54
C GLU A 584 -14.57 -8.22 31.45
N MET A 585 -14.35 -9.16 30.55
CA MET A 585 -15.14 -10.37 30.37
C MET A 585 -14.34 -11.38 29.57
N SER A 586 -14.54 -12.67 29.85
CA SER A 586 -14.02 -13.74 29.02
C SER A 586 -14.66 -13.69 27.63
N ARG A 587 -14.01 -14.30 26.64
CA ARG A 587 -14.60 -14.48 25.30
C ARG A 587 -15.97 -15.14 25.37
N ALA A 588 -16.12 -16.20 26.17
CA ALA A 588 -17.37 -16.94 26.28
C ALA A 588 -18.51 -16.04 26.78
N GLU A 589 -18.23 -15.18 27.77
CA GLU A 589 -19.20 -14.21 28.28
C GLU A 589 -19.55 -13.13 27.24
N ALA A 590 -18.55 -12.62 26.51
CA ALA A 590 -18.78 -11.65 25.44
C ALA A 590 -19.68 -12.21 24.32
N LEU A 591 -19.49 -13.47 23.92
CA LEU A 591 -20.25 -14.09 22.84
C LEU A 591 -21.75 -14.26 23.16
N VAL A 592 -22.12 -14.36 24.44
CA VAL A 592 -23.52 -14.46 24.86
C VAL A 592 -24.10 -13.12 25.35
N ASN A 593 -23.29 -12.06 25.41
CA ASN A 593 -23.69 -10.74 25.83
C ASN A 593 -23.81 -9.79 24.63
N ASP A 594 -25.02 -9.64 24.09
CA ASP A 594 -25.27 -8.79 22.93
C ASP A 594 -25.03 -7.28 23.19
N ARG A 595 -24.84 -6.86 24.44
CA ARG A 595 -24.41 -5.48 24.74
C ARG A 595 -22.93 -5.25 24.45
N ALA A 596 -22.12 -6.30 24.36
CA ALA A 596 -20.70 -6.24 23.97
C ALA A 596 -20.49 -6.40 22.45
N ALA A 597 -21.57 -6.63 21.70
CA ALA A 597 -21.54 -6.86 20.26
C ALA A 597 -22.12 -5.68 19.46
N TRP A 598 -21.57 -5.46 18.27
CA TRP A 598 -21.89 -4.33 17.41
C TRP A 598 -22.09 -4.78 15.97
N TYR A 599 -23.16 -4.33 15.31
CA TYR A 599 -23.25 -4.34 13.85
C TYR A 599 -22.49 -3.14 13.29
N VAL A 600 -21.71 -3.37 12.23
CA VAL A 600 -20.91 -2.33 11.57
C VAL A 600 -21.37 -2.20 10.13
N SER A 601 -21.69 -0.97 9.70
CA SER A 601 -22.11 -0.69 8.32
C SER A 601 -21.23 0.40 7.68
N PHE A 602 -21.15 0.40 6.34
CA PHE A 602 -20.42 1.40 5.56
C PHE A 602 -21.41 2.29 4.82
N ASN A 603 -21.19 3.60 4.86
CA ASN A 603 -21.86 4.53 3.98
C ASN A 603 -20.89 4.98 2.87
N PRO A 604 -21.07 4.54 1.62
CA PRO A 604 -20.15 4.88 0.53
C PRO A 604 -20.24 6.32 0.03
N ILE A 605 -21.30 7.07 0.39
CA ILE A 605 -21.46 8.48 -0.02
C ILE A 605 -20.46 9.37 0.71
N ASN A 606 -20.28 9.15 2.01
CA ASN A 606 -19.32 9.88 2.84
C ASN A 606 -18.08 9.07 3.20
N SER A 607 -18.04 7.78 2.86
CA SER A 607 -16.99 6.82 3.20
C SER A 607 -16.76 6.65 4.70
N LEU A 608 -17.85 6.67 5.48
CA LEU A 608 -17.83 6.56 6.93
C LEU A 608 -18.54 5.30 7.42
N TYR A 609 -18.21 4.90 8.64
CA TYR A 609 -18.71 3.72 9.33
C TYR A 609 -19.74 4.12 10.40
N ILE A 610 -20.69 3.23 10.66
CA ILE A 610 -21.65 3.35 11.77
C ILE A 610 -21.54 2.08 12.61
N PHE A 611 -21.66 2.23 13.94
CA PHE A 611 -21.68 1.13 14.89
C PHE A 611 -23.04 1.14 15.60
N GLN A 612 -23.74 0.00 15.54
CA GLN A 612 -25.03 -0.19 16.20
C GLN A 612 -24.93 -1.34 17.20
N ASN A 613 -25.31 -1.09 18.46
CA ASN A 613 -25.27 -2.14 19.47
C ASN A 613 -26.31 -3.22 19.16
N VAL A 614 -25.92 -4.49 19.27
CA VAL A 614 -26.78 -5.62 18.91
C VAL A 614 -27.96 -5.77 19.87
N SER A 615 -27.77 -5.53 21.16
CA SER A 615 -28.82 -5.70 22.18
C SER A 615 -29.87 -4.59 22.15
N THR A 616 -29.46 -3.34 21.94
CA THR A 616 -30.35 -2.17 22.10
C THR A 616 -30.79 -1.57 20.76
N GLY A 617 -30.06 -1.85 19.67
CA GLY A 617 -30.24 -1.17 18.39
C GLY A 617 -29.77 0.30 18.41
N HIS A 618 -29.14 0.76 19.49
CA HIS A 618 -28.67 2.13 19.60
C HIS A 618 -27.37 2.37 18.81
N TYR A 619 -27.22 3.57 18.25
CA TYR A 619 -26.00 3.97 17.54
C TYR A 619 -24.95 4.51 18.51
N LEU A 620 -23.70 4.11 18.32
CA LEU A 620 -22.55 4.77 18.95
C LEU A 620 -22.48 6.22 18.45
N THR A 621 -22.27 7.18 19.37
CA THR A 621 -22.31 8.60 19.03
C THR A 621 -21.22 9.39 19.76
N PHE A 622 -20.60 10.34 19.04
CA PHE A 622 -19.69 11.34 19.60
C PHE A 622 -20.47 12.51 20.21
N LYS A 623 -20.26 12.79 21.50
CA LYS A 623 -20.82 13.98 22.17
C LYS A 623 -19.73 15.01 22.42
N THR A 624 -19.56 15.92 21.46
CA THR A 624 -18.57 17.01 21.52
C THR A 624 -18.75 17.92 22.72
N ALA A 625 -20.00 18.25 23.09
CA ALA A 625 -20.30 19.14 24.22
C ALA A 625 -19.80 18.60 25.57
N THR A 626 -19.72 17.27 25.72
CA THR A 626 -19.32 16.60 26.96
C THR A 626 -17.99 15.85 26.83
N ALA A 627 -17.32 15.95 25.69
CA ALA A 627 -16.10 15.21 25.35
C ALA A 627 -16.19 13.70 25.64
N SER A 628 -17.35 13.09 25.35
CA SER A 628 -17.65 11.70 25.71
C SER A 628 -18.18 10.85 24.55
N MET A 629 -18.08 9.53 24.73
CA MET A 629 -18.73 8.52 23.90
C MET A 629 -20.01 8.03 24.60
N SER A 630 -21.07 7.80 23.83
CA SER A 630 -22.32 7.21 24.34
C SER A 630 -23.06 6.49 23.23
N THR A 631 -24.20 5.88 23.54
CA THR A 631 -25.15 5.37 22.56
C THR A 631 -26.43 6.22 22.52
N THR A 632 -27.20 6.12 21.44
CA THR A 632 -28.48 6.81 21.30
C THR A 632 -29.47 6.01 20.46
N ASN A 633 -30.72 5.95 20.93
CA ASN A 633 -31.83 5.40 20.16
C ASN A 633 -32.31 6.41 19.11
N ARG A 634 -32.15 6.09 17.82
CA ARG A 634 -32.65 6.91 16.72
C ARG A 634 -33.08 6.04 15.55
N THR A 635 -34.03 6.53 14.77
CA THR A 635 -34.48 5.86 13.55
C THR A 635 -33.41 5.90 12.45
N ASN A 636 -32.71 7.01 12.30
CA ASN A 636 -31.65 7.19 11.30
C ASN A 636 -30.40 7.83 11.95
N PRO A 637 -29.19 7.43 11.53
CA PRO A 637 -27.94 8.01 12.02
C PRO A 637 -27.80 9.48 11.57
N ILE A 638 -27.25 10.32 12.46
CA ILE A 638 -26.89 11.72 12.19
C ILE A 638 -25.36 11.88 12.15
N SER A 639 -24.86 13.09 11.86
CA SER A 639 -23.42 13.37 11.68
C SER A 639 -22.51 12.82 12.80
N ASN A 640 -22.96 12.86 14.06
CA ASN A 640 -22.18 12.41 15.20
C ASN A 640 -22.12 10.88 15.36
N ASP A 641 -22.92 10.15 14.58
CA ASP A 641 -23.01 8.68 14.59
C ASP A 641 -22.16 8.06 13.47
N PHE A 642 -21.52 8.89 12.64
CA PHE A 642 -20.61 8.47 11.58
C PHE A 642 -19.15 8.62 12.00
N PHE A 643 -18.35 7.61 11.68
CA PHE A 643 -16.96 7.50 12.09
C PHE A 643 -16.05 7.24 10.89
N GLN A 644 -14.94 7.95 10.82
CA GLN A 644 -13.86 7.56 9.91
C GLN A 644 -12.99 6.52 10.62
N LEU A 645 -12.71 5.41 9.95
CA LEU A 645 -11.73 4.44 10.43
C LEU A 645 -10.39 4.73 9.76
N MET A 646 -9.34 4.82 10.57
CA MET A 646 -7.96 4.82 10.09
C MET A 646 -7.23 3.65 10.72
N ARG A 647 -6.67 2.77 9.89
CA ARG A 647 -5.93 1.60 10.34
C ARG A 647 -4.56 1.98 10.87
N GLY A 648 -4.18 1.37 11.99
CA GLY A 648 -2.83 1.44 12.56
C GLY A 648 -1.77 0.87 11.61
N ARG A 649 -0.52 1.27 11.85
CA ARG A 649 0.64 0.77 11.10
C ARG A 649 1.39 -0.34 11.84
N VAL A 650 1.18 -0.49 13.14
CA VAL A 650 1.78 -1.52 13.98
C VAL A 650 0.77 -2.61 14.32
N ASN A 651 1.25 -3.85 14.43
CA ASN A 651 0.46 -4.99 14.84
C ASN A 651 0.14 -4.90 16.34
N ALA A 652 -1.09 -5.25 16.70
CA ALA A 652 -1.56 -5.27 18.07
C ALA A 652 -0.93 -6.41 18.88
N LEU A 653 -0.62 -7.52 18.21
CA LEU A 653 0.07 -8.69 18.77
C LEU A 653 1.31 -9.01 17.93
N ASP A 654 2.37 -9.45 18.62
CA ASP A 654 3.58 -9.96 17.99
C ASP A 654 3.25 -11.13 17.04
N ASN A 655 3.94 -11.19 15.90
CA ASN A 655 3.73 -12.21 14.86
C ASN A 655 2.30 -12.33 14.31
N SER A 656 1.44 -11.31 14.51
CA SER A 656 0.11 -11.22 13.90
C SER A 656 0.07 -10.15 12.80
N ASN A 657 -0.98 -10.16 11.96
CA ASN A 657 -1.29 -9.06 11.04
C ASN A 657 -2.45 -8.18 11.54
N LEU A 658 -2.85 -8.38 12.80
CA LEU A 658 -4.00 -7.72 13.38
C LEU A 658 -3.59 -6.32 13.83
N ARG A 659 -4.34 -5.30 13.40
CA ARG A 659 -4.03 -3.89 13.65
C ARG A 659 -5.29 -3.16 14.09
N GLY A 660 -5.17 -2.29 15.09
CA GLY A 660 -6.29 -1.48 15.56
C GLY A 660 -6.61 -0.34 14.61
N TYR A 661 -7.79 0.25 14.79
CA TYR A 661 -8.25 1.41 14.05
C TYR A 661 -8.44 2.58 15.01
N TRP A 662 -7.99 3.77 14.61
CA TRP A 662 -8.55 4.98 15.18
C TRP A 662 -10.00 5.10 14.72
N VAL A 663 -10.91 5.27 15.68
CA VAL A 663 -12.33 5.56 15.44
C VAL A 663 -12.50 7.07 15.55
N VAL A 664 -12.45 7.75 14.40
CA VAL A 664 -12.29 9.20 14.30
C VAL A 664 -13.63 9.88 14.06
N SER A 665 -13.87 10.98 14.79
CA SER A 665 -14.96 11.91 14.52
C SER A 665 -14.60 12.73 13.29
N PRO A 666 -15.37 12.67 12.19
CA PRO A 666 -15.04 13.39 10.97
C PRO A 666 -15.07 14.91 11.21
N SER A 667 -13.91 15.57 11.05
CA SER A 667 -13.81 17.04 11.09
C SER A 667 -12.70 17.53 10.16
N ALA A 668 -12.83 18.77 9.69
CA ALA A 668 -11.84 19.42 8.81
C ALA A 668 -10.63 19.97 9.61
N THR A 669 -10.07 19.16 10.51
CA THR A 669 -8.92 19.55 11.36
C THR A 669 -7.83 18.48 11.30
N LEU A 670 -6.57 18.86 11.49
CA LEU A 670 -5.44 17.92 11.42
C LEU A 670 -5.40 16.90 12.56
N THR A 671 -5.92 17.30 13.73
CA THR A 671 -6.01 16.46 14.92
C THR A 671 -7.48 16.35 15.34
N PRO A 672 -8.33 15.67 14.55
CA PRO A 672 -9.74 15.46 14.91
C PRO A 672 -9.85 14.69 16.22
N PHE A 673 -11.02 14.71 16.86
CA PHE A 673 -11.24 13.83 18.00
C PHE A 673 -11.39 12.38 17.55
N CYS A 674 -10.85 11.45 18.33
CA CYS A 674 -11.04 10.01 18.15
C CYS A 674 -11.40 9.36 19.47
N MET A 675 -11.97 8.16 19.41
CA MET A 675 -12.32 7.36 20.57
C MET A 675 -11.06 6.96 21.33
N GLN A 676 -11.03 7.17 22.65
CA GLN A 676 -9.87 6.89 23.49
C GLN A 676 -10.26 6.16 24.78
N ALA A 677 -9.56 5.07 25.08
CA ALA A 677 -9.66 4.39 26.35
C ALA A 677 -9.07 5.26 27.47
N LYS A 678 -9.75 5.28 28.62
CA LYS A 678 -9.34 5.96 29.84
C LYS A 678 -9.27 4.95 30.97
N VAL A 679 -8.56 5.30 32.03
CA VAL A 679 -8.51 4.54 33.29
C VAL A 679 -9.92 4.31 33.86
N ASN A 680 -10.08 3.34 34.75
CA ASN A 680 -11.35 3.00 35.42
C ASN A 680 -12.50 2.70 34.44
N SER A 681 -12.25 1.88 33.41
CA SER A 681 -13.27 1.48 32.43
C SER A 681 -13.86 2.61 31.59
N GLY A 682 -13.25 3.81 31.60
CA GLY A 682 -13.75 4.96 30.87
C GLY A 682 -13.48 4.89 29.36
N ILE A 683 -14.45 5.33 28.56
CA ILE A 683 -14.26 5.62 27.13
C ILE A 683 -14.64 7.08 26.88
N GLY A 684 -13.70 7.85 26.35
CA GLY A 684 -13.89 9.27 26.06
C GLY A 684 -13.33 9.65 24.70
N MET A 685 -13.15 10.95 24.50
CA MET A 685 -12.56 11.51 23.30
C MET A 685 -11.11 11.94 23.56
N GLY A 686 -10.21 11.67 22.62
CA GLY A 686 -8.84 12.19 22.59
C GLY A 686 -8.57 12.90 21.26
N LYS A 687 -7.65 13.86 21.22
CA LYS A 687 -7.18 14.39 19.93
C LYS A 687 -6.36 13.31 19.23
N TYR A 688 -6.62 13.10 17.94
CA TYR A 688 -5.91 12.14 17.11
C TYR A 688 -4.39 12.31 17.24
N ASP A 689 -3.74 11.22 17.61
CA ASP A 689 -2.30 11.08 17.65
C ASP A 689 -1.88 10.02 16.63
N LEU A 690 -1.13 10.45 15.62
CA LEU A 690 -0.60 9.61 14.54
C LEU A 690 0.43 8.60 15.05
N SER A 691 1.01 8.81 16.24
CA SER A 691 2.08 7.99 16.80
C SER A 691 1.72 6.51 16.88
N ASN A 692 2.68 5.65 16.54
CA ASN A 692 2.56 4.22 16.77
C ASN A 692 2.40 3.87 18.27
N ASN A 693 2.76 4.78 19.18
CA ASN A 693 2.54 4.61 20.62
C ASN A 693 1.13 4.98 21.10
N ALA A 694 0.28 5.56 20.24
CA ALA A 694 -1.10 5.94 20.59
C ALA A 694 -2.08 4.76 20.75
N ARG A 695 -1.64 3.64 21.37
CA ARG A 695 -2.41 2.39 21.52
C ARG A 695 -3.76 2.60 22.22
N SER A 696 -3.85 3.54 23.17
CA SER A 696 -5.12 3.87 23.85
C SER A 696 -6.21 4.39 22.91
N GLN A 697 -5.83 4.92 21.73
CA GLN A 697 -6.76 5.48 20.75
C GLN A 697 -7.11 4.49 19.63
N ARG A 698 -6.45 3.33 19.57
CA ARG A 698 -6.66 2.32 18.54
C ARG A 698 -7.47 1.15 19.07
N TRP A 699 -8.40 0.71 18.24
CA TRP A 699 -9.40 -0.28 18.60
C TRP A 699 -9.40 -1.43 17.60
N LEU A 700 -9.23 -2.64 18.10
CA LEU A 700 -9.46 -3.86 17.34
C LEU A 700 -10.96 -4.03 17.12
N ILE A 701 -11.38 -4.33 15.90
CA ILE A 701 -12.78 -4.59 15.54
C ILE A 701 -12.81 -5.99 14.94
N LEU A 702 -13.31 -6.97 15.70
CA LEU A 702 -13.11 -8.39 15.43
C LEU A 702 -14.43 -9.11 15.23
N THR A 703 -14.50 -9.97 14.21
CA THR A 703 -15.58 -10.96 14.12
C THR A 703 -15.43 -12.04 15.20
N GLN A 704 -16.46 -12.85 15.40
CA GLN A 704 -16.40 -14.02 16.29
C GLN A 704 -15.27 -15.00 15.90
N GLU A 705 -15.05 -15.21 14.59
CA GLU A 705 -13.95 -16.05 14.09
C GLU A 705 -12.59 -15.45 14.47
N GLN A 706 -12.38 -14.16 14.16
CA GLN A 706 -11.13 -13.45 14.47
C GLN A 706 -10.85 -13.35 15.97
N LEU A 707 -11.88 -13.29 16.81
CA LEU A 707 -11.71 -13.39 18.27
C LEU A 707 -11.08 -14.72 18.68
N THR A 708 -11.24 -15.79 17.89
CA THR A 708 -10.74 -17.14 18.24
C THR A 708 -9.23 -17.16 18.04
N ASP A 709 -8.80 -16.68 16.88
CA ASP A 709 -7.39 -16.51 16.54
C ASP A 709 -6.72 -15.54 17.51
N PHE A 710 -7.40 -14.45 17.86
CA PHE A 710 -6.92 -13.48 18.84
C PHE A 710 -6.73 -14.10 20.23
N GLU A 711 -7.72 -14.85 20.72
CA GLU A 711 -7.63 -15.51 22.02
C GLU A 711 -6.47 -16.52 22.05
N GLN A 712 -6.27 -17.29 20.97
CA GLN A 712 -5.14 -18.21 20.88
C GLN A 712 -3.79 -17.47 20.92
N ALA A 713 -3.64 -16.41 20.12
CA ALA A 713 -2.42 -15.59 20.14
C ALA A 713 -2.19 -14.94 21.52
N SER A 714 -3.26 -14.57 22.22
CA SER A 714 -3.19 -14.03 23.59
C SER A 714 -2.65 -15.07 24.58
N LYS A 715 -3.11 -16.32 24.50
CA LYS A 715 -2.61 -17.42 25.32
C LYS A 715 -1.11 -17.65 25.11
N ASP A 716 -0.65 -17.60 23.86
CA ASP A 716 0.77 -17.81 23.55
C ASP A 716 1.66 -16.72 24.18
N VAL A 717 1.20 -15.46 24.21
CA VAL A 717 1.90 -14.35 24.88
C VAL A 717 2.00 -14.61 26.38
N TYR A 718 0.88 -14.85 27.07
CA TYR A 718 0.91 -15.07 28.51
C TYR A 718 1.63 -16.36 28.93
N ALA A 719 1.56 -17.41 28.11
CA ALA A 719 2.32 -18.62 28.35
C ALA A 719 3.83 -18.37 28.24
N LYS A 720 4.27 -17.54 27.30
CA LYS A 720 5.66 -17.10 27.16
C LYS A 720 6.11 -16.25 28.35
N ASP A 721 5.27 -15.34 28.82
CA ASP A 721 5.55 -14.51 29.99
C ASP A 721 5.69 -15.36 31.25
N LEU A 722 4.75 -16.29 31.48
CA LEU A 722 4.80 -17.24 32.57
C LEU A 722 6.09 -18.07 32.54
N LYS A 723 6.44 -18.60 31.36
CA LYS A 723 7.69 -19.35 31.18
C LYS A 723 8.91 -18.50 31.51
N THR A 724 8.94 -17.25 31.07
CA THR A 724 10.06 -16.32 31.34
C THR A 724 10.22 -16.08 32.84
N ILE A 725 9.12 -15.84 33.55
CA ILE A 725 9.11 -15.66 35.01
C ILE A 725 9.58 -16.94 35.72
N ILE A 726 9.09 -18.11 35.30
CA ILE A 726 9.52 -19.39 35.88
C ILE A 726 11.03 -19.60 35.69
N GLU A 727 11.58 -19.33 34.52
CA GLU A 727 13.02 -19.47 34.26
C GLU A 727 13.85 -18.47 35.07
N GLN A 728 13.37 -17.24 35.26
CA GLN A 728 14.00 -16.27 36.17
C GLN A 728 14.01 -16.81 37.62
N ILE A 729 12.88 -17.34 38.10
CA ILE A 729 12.78 -17.93 39.44
C ILE A 729 13.70 -19.14 39.60
N LYS A 730 13.75 -20.04 38.59
CA LYS A 730 14.69 -21.18 38.58
C LYS A 730 16.14 -20.72 38.64
N THR A 731 16.47 -19.64 37.92
CA THR A 731 17.80 -19.03 37.93
C THR A 731 18.14 -18.53 39.34
N LEU A 732 17.23 -17.80 39.99
CA LEU A 732 17.38 -17.36 41.38
C LEU A 732 17.59 -18.56 42.31
N ARG A 733 16.73 -19.59 42.23
CA ARG A 733 16.84 -20.81 43.02
C ARG A 733 18.17 -21.56 42.84
N SER A 734 18.80 -21.46 41.66
CA SER A 734 20.08 -22.12 41.36
C SER A 734 21.30 -21.44 42.01
N VAL A 735 21.16 -20.20 42.49
CA VAL A 735 22.23 -19.50 43.22
C VAL A 735 22.47 -20.23 44.55
N PRO A 736 23.71 -20.59 44.93
CA PRO A 736 23.97 -21.21 46.23
C PRO A 736 23.50 -20.32 47.40
N HIS A 737 22.68 -20.88 48.28
CA HIS A 737 22.10 -20.18 49.43
C HIS A 737 21.87 -21.09 50.63
N THR A 738 21.58 -20.47 51.76
CA THR A 738 21.01 -21.09 52.95
C THR A 738 19.52 -20.80 53.01
N GLU A 739 18.73 -21.80 53.35
CA GLU A 739 17.32 -21.60 53.68
C GLU A 739 17.21 -20.94 55.06
N ASP A 740 16.61 -19.76 55.14
CA ASP A 740 16.37 -19.08 56.43
C ASP A 740 15.20 -19.75 57.17
N ILE A 741 14.28 -20.37 56.41
CA ILE A 741 13.24 -21.27 56.89
C ILE A 741 13.40 -22.62 56.19
N ALA A 742 13.53 -23.70 56.96
CA ALA A 742 13.71 -25.05 56.40
C ALA A 742 12.54 -25.46 55.48
N GLY A 743 12.85 -25.99 54.29
CA GLY A 743 11.89 -26.51 53.32
C GLY A 743 11.37 -25.49 52.29
N VAL A 744 11.94 -24.29 52.25
CA VAL A 744 11.60 -23.24 51.27
C VAL A 744 11.86 -23.70 49.84
N ASP A 745 12.96 -24.40 49.58
CA ASP A 745 13.32 -24.93 48.27
C ASP A 745 12.31 -25.97 47.78
N GLN A 746 11.91 -26.88 48.66
CA GLN A 746 10.91 -27.89 48.36
C GLN A 746 9.55 -27.24 48.05
N THR A 747 9.17 -26.23 48.84
CA THR A 747 7.93 -25.49 48.65
C THR A 747 7.91 -24.78 47.30
N LEU A 748 9.00 -24.10 46.93
CA LEU A 748 9.13 -23.45 45.63
C LEU A 748 9.05 -24.47 44.48
N ASN A 749 9.82 -25.54 44.54
CA ASN A 749 9.87 -26.57 43.48
C ASN A 749 8.50 -27.23 43.26
N ASN A 750 7.78 -27.55 44.34
CA ASN A 750 6.41 -28.08 44.27
C ASN A 750 5.46 -27.09 43.61
N LYS A 751 5.57 -25.80 43.96
CA LYS A 751 4.71 -24.76 43.40
C LYS A 751 4.99 -24.53 41.92
N ILE A 752 6.26 -24.45 41.50
CA ILE A 752 6.64 -24.36 40.08
C ILE A 752 6.12 -25.57 39.31
N THR A 753 6.30 -26.79 39.82
CA THR A 753 5.81 -28.02 39.17
C THR A 753 4.29 -27.98 38.97
N THR A 754 3.56 -27.51 39.97
CA THR A 754 2.10 -27.36 39.89
C THR A 754 1.70 -26.33 38.84
N ILE A 755 2.37 -25.18 38.81
CA ILE A 755 2.12 -24.11 37.84
C ILE A 755 2.40 -24.59 36.42
N GLU A 756 3.53 -25.27 36.19
CA GLU A 756 3.89 -25.82 34.87
C GLU A 756 2.87 -26.86 34.40
N ALA A 757 2.40 -27.74 35.29
CA ALA A 757 1.38 -28.73 34.96
C ALA A 757 0.03 -28.09 34.61
N GLN A 758 -0.37 -27.04 35.34
CA GLN A 758 -1.60 -26.29 35.06
C GLN A 758 -1.50 -25.53 33.73
N ALA A 759 -0.37 -24.85 33.48
CA ALA A 759 -0.14 -24.10 32.24
C ALA A 759 -0.12 -25.01 30.99
N ALA A 760 0.26 -26.28 31.14
CA ALA A 760 0.27 -27.26 30.05
C ALA A 760 -1.12 -27.85 29.74
N ALA A 761 -2.17 -27.51 30.50
CA ALA A 761 -3.51 -28.04 30.27
C ALA A 761 -4.08 -27.53 28.93
N PRO A 762 -4.66 -28.40 28.07
CA PRO A 762 -5.22 -27.99 26.78
C PRO A 762 -6.42 -27.05 26.91
N THR A 763 -7.06 -27.01 28.08
CA THR A 763 -8.21 -26.16 28.39
C THR A 763 -7.84 -24.84 29.07
N ILE A 764 -6.54 -24.52 29.19
CA ILE A 764 -6.08 -23.31 29.88
C ILE A 764 -6.68 -22.04 29.21
N THR A 765 -7.18 -21.12 30.03
CA THR A 765 -7.69 -19.82 29.59
C THR A 765 -6.65 -18.71 29.81
N VAL A 766 -6.89 -17.54 29.21
CA VAL A 766 -6.03 -16.37 29.42
C VAL A 766 -6.05 -15.92 30.88
N GLU A 767 -7.22 -15.90 31.51
CA GLU A 767 -7.38 -15.53 32.92
C GLU A 767 -6.63 -16.48 33.85
N GLN A 768 -6.65 -17.78 33.54
CA GLN A 768 -5.88 -18.77 34.29
C GLN A 768 -4.38 -18.55 34.14
N LEU A 769 -3.88 -18.26 32.94
CA LEU A 769 -2.46 -17.93 32.74
C LEU A 769 -2.04 -16.68 33.52
N ILE A 770 -2.88 -15.64 33.57
CA ILE A 770 -2.63 -14.44 34.38
C ILE A 770 -2.53 -14.80 35.87
N SER A 771 -3.47 -15.61 36.38
CA SER A 771 -3.42 -16.12 37.76
C SER A 771 -2.13 -16.89 38.03
N LEU A 772 -1.72 -17.77 37.10
CA LEU A 772 -0.49 -18.54 37.22
C LEU A 772 0.77 -17.66 37.23
N ILE A 773 0.78 -16.56 36.48
CA ILE A 773 1.85 -15.55 36.51
C ILE A 773 1.96 -14.94 37.91
N ASP A 774 0.83 -14.52 38.50
CA ASP A 774 0.82 -13.93 39.83
C ASP A 774 1.19 -14.95 40.92
N GLU A 775 0.75 -16.20 40.78
CA GLU A 775 1.17 -17.31 41.64
C GLU A 775 2.68 -17.59 41.53
N ALA A 776 3.25 -17.55 40.32
CA ALA A 776 4.68 -17.71 40.10
C ALA A 776 5.47 -16.57 40.75
N ARG A 777 5.05 -15.31 40.54
CA ARG A 777 5.66 -14.13 41.17
C ARG A 777 5.62 -14.22 42.69
N THR A 778 4.47 -14.61 43.26
CA THR A 778 4.31 -14.82 44.70
C THR A 778 5.23 -15.92 45.21
N ALA A 779 5.36 -17.03 44.47
CA ALA A 779 6.28 -18.11 44.83
C ALA A 779 7.75 -17.65 44.82
N GLY A 780 8.16 -16.89 43.80
CA GLY A 780 9.50 -16.30 43.73
C GLY A 780 9.78 -15.30 44.85
N PHE A 781 8.81 -14.44 45.17
CA PHE A 781 8.90 -13.53 46.31
C PHE A 781 9.08 -14.28 47.63
N ASN A 782 8.22 -15.28 47.90
CA ASN A 782 8.29 -16.07 49.12
C ASN A 782 9.60 -16.84 49.26
N PHE A 783 10.17 -17.31 48.14
CA PHE A 783 11.50 -17.90 48.12
C PHE A 783 12.57 -16.89 48.54
N LEU A 784 12.61 -15.72 47.90
CA LEU A 784 13.61 -14.69 48.21
C LEU A 784 13.51 -14.18 49.65
N ALA A 785 12.29 -13.99 50.18
CA ALA A 785 12.08 -13.54 51.56
C ALA A 785 12.59 -14.52 52.63
N ASN A 786 12.81 -15.79 52.25
CA ASN A 786 13.19 -16.87 53.19
C ASN A 786 14.47 -17.61 52.77
N ALA A 787 15.28 -17.00 51.90
CA ALA A 787 16.56 -17.56 51.47
C ALA A 787 17.65 -16.49 51.43
N THR A 788 18.85 -16.86 51.90
CA THR A 788 20.01 -15.95 51.95
C THR A 788 21.18 -16.53 51.14
N PRO A 789 21.77 -15.80 50.17
CA PRO A 789 22.92 -16.28 49.39
C PRO A 789 24.08 -16.72 50.28
N SER A 790 24.71 -17.85 49.94
CA SER A 790 25.85 -18.39 50.71
C SER A 790 27.14 -17.60 50.50
N SER A 791 27.19 -16.70 49.51
CA SER A 791 28.34 -15.87 49.22
C SER A 791 27.95 -14.50 48.70
N ASN A 792 28.59 -13.46 49.25
CA ASN A 792 28.42 -12.08 48.81
C ASN A 792 28.98 -11.84 47.38
N THR A 793 29.75 -12.79 46.83
CA THR A 793 30.22 -12.72 45.45
C THR A 793 29.23 -13.31 44.45
N ARG A 794 28.18 -13.97 44.95
CA ARG A 794 27.12 -14.61 44.16
C ARG A 794 25.74 -14.26 44.74
N PRO A 795 25.35 -12.98 44.79
CA PRO A 795 24.02 -12.57 45.24
C PRO A 795 22.93 -13.03 44.27
N PHE A 796 21.68 -12.94 44.70
CA PHE A 796 20.54 -13.06 43.80
C PHE A 796 20.50 -11.84 42.87
N ASP A 797 20.43 -12.08 41.56
CA ASP A 797 20.38 -11.03 40.54
C ASP A 797 18.91 -10.69 40.21
N LEU A 798 18.47 -9.53 40.67
CA LEU A 798 17.12 -8.99 40.46
C LEU A 798 17.10 -7.90 39.38
N THR A 799 18.13 -7.84 38.52
CA THR A 799 18.21 -6.84 37.45
C THR A 799 17.02 -6.89 36.50
N PHE A 800 16.41 -8.07 36.32
CA PHE A 800 15.18 -8.24 35.52
C PHE A 800 13.97 -7.47 36.05
N MET A 801 14.01 -7.01 37.31
CA MET A 801 12.96 -6.14 37.87
C MET A 801 13.11 -4.67 37.45
N ILE A 802 14.27 -4.28 36.91
CA ILE A 802 14.51 -2.94 36.37
C ILE A 802 14.07 -2.92 34.90
N ILE A 803 13.08 -2.09 34.57
CA ILE A 803 12.66 -1.92 33.16
C ILE A 803 13.75 -1.15 32.41
N ASN A 804 14.21 -1.68 31.27
CA ASN A 804 15.30 -1.12 30.46
C ASN A 804 16.58 -0.84 31.23
N ALA A 805 17.05 -1.83 31.99
CA ALA A 805 18.26 -1.67 32.80
C ALA A 805 19.52 -1.31 31.97
N GLY A 806 19.57 -1.70 30.69
CA GLY A 806 20.65 -1.40 29.74
C GLY A 806 20.45 -0.13 28.90
N MET A 807 19.51 0.75 29.24
CA MET A 807 19.28 2.03 28.54
C MET A 807 19.07 1.92 27.02
N ASP A 808 18.54 0.81 26.51
CA ASP A 808 18.19 0.67 25.09
C ASP A 808 16.98 1.54 24.71
N GLU A 809 16.10 1.79 25.69
CA GLU A 809 14.92 2.65 25.60
C GLU A 809 14.68 3.39 26.94
N LEU A 810 13.89 4.48 26.92
CA LEU A 810 13.62 5.30 28.12
C LEU A 810 12.30 4.97 28.85
N ASN A 811 11.46 4.09 28.29
CA ASN A 811 10.21 3.68 28.95
C ASN A 811 10.49 3.05 30.32
N GLY A 812 9.62 3.35 31.28
CA GLY A 812 9.77 2.90 32.67
C GLY A 812 10.63 3.80 33.56
N TRP A 813 11.31 4.82 33.03
CA TRP A 813 12.13 5.75 33.82
C TRP A 813 11.52 7.15 33.88
N SER A 814 11.82 7.90 34.96
CA SER A 814 11.49 9.32 35.05
C SER A 814 12.51 10.16 34.28
N GLY A 815 12.05 11.07 33.42
CA GLY A 815 12.91 12.03 32.72
C GLY A 815 13.11 11.72 31.24
N SER A 816 13.90 12.54 30.57
CA SER A 816 14.11 12.50 29.12
C SER A 816 15.55 12.91 28.76
N PRO A 817 16.55 12.10 29.12
CA PRO A 817 17.94 12.34 28.70
C PRO A 817 18.08 12.23 27.17
N ALA A 818 19.20 12.71 26.64
CA ALA A 818 19.61 12.29 25.30
C ALA A 818 19.97 10.79 25.34
N LEU A 819 19.45 10.00 24.41
CA LEU A 819 19.70 8.56 24.34
C LEU A 819 20.34 8.19 22.99
N ASN A 820 21.52 7.56 23.03
CA ASN A 820 22.23 7.06 21.86
C ASN A 820 23.23 5.97 22.27
N TYR A 821 23.47 4.98 21.42
CA TYR A 821 24.39 3.86 21.68
C TYR A 821 24.12 3.12 23.01
N SER A 822 22.85 2.98 23.38
CA SER A 822 22.40 2.42 24.68
C SER A 822 23.05 3.14 25.88
N SER A 823 23.13 4.47 25.82
CA SER A 823 23.64 5.29 26.91
C SER A 823 22.79 6.55 27.05
N ALA A 824 22.50 6.93 28.29
CA ALA A 824 21.70 8.11 28.61
C ALA A 824 22.61 9.26 29.08
N GLU A 825 22.43 10.44 28.49
CA GLU A 825 23.24 11.63 28.75
C GLU A 825 22.41 12.83 29.23
N TYR A 826 22.96 13.51 30.24
CA TYR A 826 22.60 14.87 30.62
C TYR A 826 23.83 15.77 30.51
N TYR A 827 23.70 16.87 29.75
CA TYR A 827 24.74 17.86 29.54
C TYR A 827 24.29 19.22 30.08
N GLN A 828 25.10 19.77 31.00
CA GLN A 828 24.87 21.07 31.65
C GLN A 828 23.49 21.21 32.33
N SER A 829 22.94 20.12 32.86
CA SER A 829 21.62 20.11 33.48
C SER A 829 21.61 19.42 34.84
N THR A 830 20.72 19.90 35.72
CA THR A 830 20.27 19.13 36.88
C THR A 830 19.21 18.12 36.46
N PHE A 831 19.11 17.00 37.16
CA PHE A 831 18.14 15.94 36.83
C PHE A 831 17.89 15.02 38.03
N ASP A 832 16.74 14.33 38.00
CA ASP A 832 16.43 13.17 38.83
C ASP A 832 15.82 12.09 37.93
N PHE A 833 16.64 11.10 37.59
CA PHE A 833 16.33 10.01 36.67
C PHE A 833 16.19 8.72 37.46
N ASN A 834 14.97 8.22 37.60
CA ASN A 834 14.65 7.18 38.57
C ASN A 834 13.52 6.24 38.16
N GLN A 835 13.46 5.11 38.86
CA GLN A 835 12.41 4.10 38.80
C GLN A 835 12.08 3.63 40.22
N ILE A 836 10.83 3.23 40.46
CA ILE A 836 10.41 2.63 41.73
C ILE A 836 10.26 1.13 41.53
N ILE A 837 11.13 0.35 42.16
CA ILE A 837 11.01 -1.11 42.20
C ILE A 837 10.02 -1.47 43.30
N ARG A 838 9.00 -2.26 42.97
CA ARG A 838 7.87 -2.52 43.88
C ARG A 838 7.91 -3.94 44.43
N HIS A 839 7.30 -4.12 45.60
CA HIS A 839 7.07 -5.42 46.22
C HIS A 839 8.36 -6.23 46.42
N LEU A 840 9.35 -5.62 47.08
CA LEU A 840 10.62 -6.27 47.37
C LEU A 840 10.60 -6.95 48.75
N PRO A 841 11.25 -8.12 48.90
CA PRO A 841 11.48 -8.72 50.22
C PRO A 841 12.33 -7.82 51.13
N ALA A 842 12.15 -7.94 52.43
CA ALA A 842 13.06 -7.35 53.41
C ALA A 842 14.48 -7.90 53.22
N GLY A 843 15.48 -7.07 53.52
CA GLY A 843 16.89 -7.47 53.45
C GLY A 843 17.78 -6.48 52.72
N SER A 844 18.99 -6.91 52.38
CA SER A 844 20.01 -6.02 51.82
C SER A 844 20.11 -6.09 50.30
N TYR A 845 20.26 -4.91 49.69
CA TYR A 845 20.32 -4.71 48.25
C TYR A 845 21.56 -3.93 47.85
N GLN A 846 22.04 -4.18 46.63
CA GLN A 846 23.04 -3.36 45.96
C GLN A 846 22.54 -2.94 44.58
N LEU A 847 22.41 -1.64 44.37
CA LEU A 847 22.22 -1.06 43.04
C LEU A 847 23.58 -0.75 42.45
N LYS A 848 23.84 -1.24 41.24
CA LYS A 848 25.04 -0.91 40.46
C LYS A 848 24.66 -0.22 39.16
N VAL A 849 25.53 0.66 38.68
CA VAL A 849 25.38 1.34 37.38
C VAL A 849 26.76 1.68 36.84
N GLN A 850 26.95 1.59 35.52
CA GLN A 850 28.13 2.17 34.89
C GLN A 850 27.84 3.63 34.61
N ALA A 851 28.55 4.53 35.29
CA ALA A 851 28.27 5.94 35.21
C ALA A 851 29.50 6.77 35.56
N PHE A 852 29.64 7.92 34.91
CA PHE A 852 30.56 8.95 35.35
C PHE A 852 29.97 10.33 35.16
N GLN A 853 30.58 11.30 35.84
CA GLN A 853 30.45 12.71 35.51
C GLN A 853 31.82 13.29 35.16
N ARG A 854 31.85 14.13 34.13
CA ARG A 854 32.98 15.01 33.81
C ARG A 854 32.63 16.44 34.21
N PRO A 855 33.15 16.97 35.34
CA PRO A 855 32.86 18.32 35.79
C PRO A 855 33.69 19.36 35.01
N GLY A 856 33.18 19.79 33.85
CA GLY A 856 33.84 20.77 32.98
C GLY A 856 34.45 20.16 31.72
N SER A 857 35.29 20.92 31.04
CA SER A 857 36.09 20.39 29.92
C SER A 857 37.05 19.29 30.39
N SER A 858 37.53 18.45 29.48
CA SER A 858 38.51 17.40 29.79
C SER A 858 39.78 17.96 30.46
N THR A 859 40.23 19.14 30.04
CA THR A 859 41.37 19.86 30.64
C THR A 859 41.08 20.33 32.06
N GLU A 860 39.92 20.97 32.30
CA GLU A 860 39.53 21.47 33.63
C GLU A 860 39.30 20.31 34.61
N SER A 861 38.53 19.30 34.18
CA SER A 861 38.28 18.09 34.98
C SER A 861 39.59 17.38 35.35
N TYR A 862 40.55 17.30 34.44
CA TYR A 862 41.88 16.75 34.72
C TYR A 862 42.64 17.60 35.75
N ALA A 863 42.69 18.92 35.56
CA ALA A 863 43.39 19.82 36.47
C ALA A 863 42.81 19.78 37.89
N ASP A 864 41.48 19.78 38.01
CA ASP A 864 40.80 19.66 39.30
C ASP A 864 41.00 18.28 39.93
N TYR A 865 40.86 17.20 39.15
CA TYR A 865 41.04 15.83 39.66
C TYR A 865 42.47 15.60 40.17
N THR A 866 43.49 16.05 39.43
CA THR A 866 44.90 15.91 39.84
C THR A 866 45.29 16.83 41.00
N ALA A 867 44.58 17.94 41.18
CA ALA A 867 44.68 18.80 42.36
C ALA A 867 43.90 18.26 43.58
N GLY A 868 43.25 17.10 43.48
CA GLY A 868 42.46 16.50 44.55
C GLY A 868 41.11 17.20 44.80
N LYS A 869 40.61 18.00 43.84
CA LYS A 869 39.31 18.66 43.91
C LYS A 869 38.24 17.78 43.28
N ASP A 870 37.35 17.22 44.11
CA ASP A 870 36.21 16.45 43.63
C ASP A 870 34.98 17.34 43.42
N LYS A 871 34.75 17.70 42.15
CA LYS A 871 33.61 18.49 41.69
C LYS A 871 32.44 17.64 41.14
N VAL A 872 32.46 16.32 41.34
CA VAL A 872 31.31 15.48 40.96
C VAL A 872 30.11 15.82 41.85
N THR A 873 28.98 16.09 41.20
CA THR A 873 27.67 16.44 41.78
C THR A 873 26.57 15.47 41.39
N THR A 874 26.86 14.46 40.57
CA THR A 874 25.93 13.37 40.24
C THR A 874 26.05 12.23 41.25
N TYR A 875 24.90 11.77 41.75
CA TYR A 875 24.77 10.74 42.76
C TYR A 875 23.95 9.56 42.24
N LEU A 876 24.48 8.35 42.39
CA LEU A 876 23.71 7.11 42.36
C LEU A 876 23.00 6.94 43.70
N TYR A 877 21.72 6.57 43.69
CA TYR A 877 20.97 6.34 44.92
C TYR A 877 20.05 5.12 44.85
N ALA A 878 19.83 4.51 46.02
CA ALA A 878 18.85 3.46 46.25
C ALA A 878 18.19 3.69 47.61
N GLY A 879 16.90 4.04 47.59
CA GLY A 879 16.16 4.50 48.76
C GLY A 879 16.78 5.78 49.35
N ASN A 880 17.11 5.74 50.64
CA ASN A 880 17.73 6.87 51.33
C ASN A 880 19.28 6.86 51.27
N LYS A 881 19.90 5.87 50.61
CA LYS A 881 21.36 5.76 50.47
C LYS A 881 21.81 6.29 49.12
N SER A 882 22.98 6.95 49.09
CA SER A 882 23.54 7.46 47.84
C SER A 882 25.07 7.58 47.88
N ILE A 883 25.71 7.45 46.72
CA ILE A 883 27.14 7.68 46.52
C ILE A 883 27.36 8.60 45.30
N LYS A 884 28.49 9.32 45.25
CA LYS A 884 28.89 10.02 44.02
C LYS A 884 29.27 8.99 42.95
N VAL A 885 28.90 9.27 41.70
CA VAL A 885 29.42 8.51 40.56
C VAL A 885 30.92 8.79 40.36
N LYS A 886 31.61 7.96 39.58
CA LYS A 886 33.02 8.20 39.29
C LYS A 886 33.21 9.51 38.52
N ASN A 887 34.36 10.13 38.75
CA ASN A 887 34.85 11.17 37.86
C ASN A 887 35.35 10.52 36.55
N ALA A 888 35.07 11.11 35.39
CA ALA A 888 35.53 10.61 34.08
C ALA A 888 37.05 10.33 34.03
N ILE A 889 37.84 11.11 34.79
CA ILE A 889 39.31 10.98 34.86
C ILE A 889 39.75 9.74 35.65
N ALA A 890 38.92 9.23 36.56
CA ALA A 890 39.31 8.20 37.54
C ALA A 890 39.75 6.88 36.89
N GLU A 891 39.17 6.55 35.73
CA GLU A 891 39.48 5.33 34.99
C GLU A 891 40.00 5.62 33.57
N ALA A 892 40.72 6.73 33.42
CA ALA A 892 41.40 7.07 32.18
C ALA A 892 42.34 5.93 31.73
N GLN A 893 42.22 5.55 30.46
CA GLN A 893 42.90 4.39 29.88
C GLN A 893 44.26 4.76 29.28
N MET A 894 45.23 3.85 29.38
CA MET A 894 46.59 4.06 28.85
C MET A 894 46.66 3.97 27.32
N THR A 895 45.70 3.26 26.72
CA THR A 895 45.54 3.09 25.29
C THR A 895 44.13 3.50 24.90
N LYS A 896 43.98 4.11 23.72
CA LYS A 896 42.67 4.42 23.15
C LYS A 896 41.81 3.17 23.00
N VAL A 897 40.50 3.36 23.12
CA VAL A 897 39.52 2.32 22.77
C VAL A 897 39.24 2.32 21.26
N GLU A 898 39.54 3.43 20.57
CA GLU A 898 39.40 3.59 19.10
C GLU A 898 37.96 3.46 18.58
N ILE A 899 36.98 3.75 19.44
CA ILE A 899 35.56 3.81 19.12
C ILE A 899 35.01 5.14 19.64
N GLY A 900 34.41 5.93 18.75
CA GLY A 900 33.98 7.30 19.07
C GLY A 900 35.13 8.28 19.27
N SER A 901 34.84 9.41 19.91
CA SER A 901 35.80 10.49 20.17
C SER A 901 36.36 10.40 21.58
N GLU A 902 37.68 10.44 21.72
CA GLU A 902 38.37 10.37 23.03
C GLU A 902 39.20 11.64 23.28
N SER A 903 39.21 12.13 24.52
CA SER A 903 40.11 13.20 24.95
C SER A 903 41.42 12.63 25.47
N SER A 904 42.55 13.21 25.05
CA SER A 904 43.86 12.91 25.63
C SER A 904 44.12 13.77 26.88
N LEU A 905 44.54 13.12 27.96
CA LEU A 905 44.88 13.74 29.23
C LEU A 905 46.41 13.75 29.43
N PRO A 906 47.00 14.83 29.95
CA PRO A 906 48.45 15.01 30.03
C PRO A 906 49.09 14.28 31.23
N PHE A 907 48.69 13.03 31.47
CA PHE A 907 49.42 12.12 32.34
C PHE A 907 50.77 11.73 31.73
N THR A 908 51.70 11.24 32.56
CA THR A 908 52.93 10.60 32.08
C THR A 908 52.95 9.13 32.51
N PRO A 909 52.72 8.17 31.59
CA PRO A 909 52.38 8.34 30.17
C PRO A 909 50.93 8.85 29.97
N ILE A 910 50.65 9.36 28.76
CA ILE A 910 49.34 9.94 28.36
C ILE A 910 48.22 8.93 28.59
N ARG A 911 47.05 9.42 28.99
CA ARG A 911 45.83 8.61 29.13
C ARG A 911 44.66 9.20 28.37
N PHE A 912 43.62 8.41 28.16
CA PHE A 912 42.45 8.74 27.36
C PHE A 912 41.16 8.57 28.17
N ILE A 913 40.18 9.43 27.91
CA ILE A 913 38.83 9.34 28.45
C ILE A 913 37.80 9.49 27.33
N PRO A 914 36.55 9.05 27.54
CA PRO A 914 35.45 9.32 26.62
C PRO A 914 35.24 10.82 26.38
N ASN A 915 34.80 11.17 25.17
CA ASN A 915 34.44 12.53 24.81
C ASN A 915 33.15 12.64 23.96
N ASP A 916 32.45 11.54 23.76
CA ASP A 916 31.09 11.47 23.21
C ASP A 916 30.36 10.23 23.75
N MET A 917 29.07 10.09 23.45
CA MET A 917 28.26 8.95 23.92
C MET A 917 28.77 7.60 23.38
N GLN A 918 29.29 7.56 22.15
CA GLN A 918 29.78 6.32 21.53
C GLN A 918 31.03 5.79 22.24
N SER A 919 31.98 6.68 22.55
CA SER A 919 33.17 6.31 23.33
C SER A 919 32.80 5.95 24.77
N ALA A 920 31.83 6.63 25.39
CA ALA A 920 31.37 6.28 26.74
C ALA A 920 30.78 4.86 26.79
N SER A 921 29.89 4.53 25.86
CA SER A 921 29.33 3.16 25.70
C SER A 921 30.44 2.12 25.50
N ALA A 922 31.44 2.41 24.68
CA ALA A 922 32.59 1.52 24.49
C ALA A 922 33.43 1.32 25.76
N TYR A 923 33.57 2.35 26.62
CA TYR A 923 34.24 2.23 27.92
C TYR A 923 33.39 1.43 28.90
N PHE A 924 32.08 1.63 28.93
CA PHE A 924 31.15 0.80 29.72
C PHE A 924 31.24 -0.67 29.29
N GLY A 925 31.29 -0.97 27.99
CA GLY A 925 31.50 -2.33 27.47
C GLY A 925 32.80 -3.01 27.94
N LYS A 926 33.81 -2.24 28.39
CA LYS A 926 35.05 -2.77 29.01
C LYS A 926 34.93 -2.99 30.53
N GLY A 927 33.76 -2.79 31.11
CA GLY A 927 33.53 -2.89 32.56
C GLY A 927 33.98 -1.67 33.35
N LEU A 928 34.27 -0.54 32.70
CA LEU A 928 34.72 0.69 33.35
C LEU A 928 33.55 1.47 33.96
N TYR A 929 33.89 2.38 34.87
CA TYR A 929 33.01 3.30 35.56
C TYR A 929 31.89 2.64 36.36
N ASP A 930 32.15 1.44 36.89
CA ASP A 930 31.18 0.67 37.65
C ASP A 930 31.01 1.22 39.08
N ASN A 931 29.82 1.74 39.40
CA ASN A 931 29.45 2.30 40.70
C ASN A 931 28.49 1.34 41.42
N GLY A 932 28.45 1.40 42.75
CA GLY A 932 27.51 0.60 43.54
C GLY A 932 27.13 1.23 44.87
N VAL A 933 25.82 1.28 45.17
CA VAL A 933 25.29 1.72 46.45
C VAL A 933 24.55 0.57 47.12
N PHE A 934 24.85 0.32 48.40
CA PHE A 934 24.13 -0.63 49.22
C PHE A 934 23.01 0.07 49.99
N THR A 935 21.91 -0.64 50.20
CA THR A 935 20.75 -0.18 50.97
C THR A 935 20.05 -1.37 51.60
N ASP A 936 19.12 -1.10 52.51
CA ASP A 936 18.29 -2.11 53.17
C ASP A 936 16.82 -1.78 52.95
N VAL A 937 16.02 -2.82 52.66
CA VAL A 937 14.56 -2.77 52.67
C VAL A 937 14.09 -3.37 53.99
N VAL A 938 13.21 -2.65 54.70
CA VAL A 938 12.88 -2.98 56.10
C VAL A 938 11.78 -4.02 56.20
N ASN A 939 10.69 -3.85 55.44
CA ASN A 939 9.55 -4.76 55.48
C ASN A 939 9.35 -5.45 54.14
N ASP A 940 8.85 -6.68 54.20
CA ASP A 940 8.38 -7.41 53.03
C ASP A 940 7.29 -6.62 52.31
N GLY A 941 7.47 -6.45 50.99
CA GLY A 941 6.53 -5.74 50.13
C GLY A 941 6.79 -4.24 49.99
N ASP A 942 7.80 -3.69 50.68
CA ASP A 942 8.19 -2.28 50.55
C ASP A 942 8.72 -1.98 49.12
N ASN A 943 8.62 -0.71 48.73
CA ASN A 943 9.11 -0.22 47.44
C ASN A 943 10.50 0.43 47.59
N LEU A 944 11.35 0.28 46.58
CA LEU A 944 12.69 0.86 46.53
C LEU A 944 12.84 1.82 45.34
N PRO A 945 12.89 3.14 45.58
CA PRO A 945 13.31 4.12 44.57
C PRO A 945 14.79 3.92 44.23
N ILE A 946 15.12 3.82 42.94
CA ILE A 946 16.48 3.70 42.43
C ILE A 946 16.74 4.74 41.35
N GLY A 947 17.96 5.25 41.23
CA GLY A 947 18.26 6.16 40.13
C GLY A 947 19.57 6.94 40.26
N LEU A 948 19.71 7.93 39.37
CA LEU A 948 20.75 8.95 39.45
C LEU A 948 20.12 10.33 39.60
N ARG A 949 20.74 11.18 40.40
CA ARG A 949 20.35 12.58 40.53
C ARG A 949 21.56 13.51 40.48
N CYS A 950 21.38 14.65 39.85
CA CYS A 950 22.34 15.74 39.80
C CYS A 950 21.64 17.00 40.31
N ILE A 951 22.05 17.47 41.49
CA ILE A 951 21.40 18.62 42.16
C ILE A 951 22.02 19.96 41.77
N GLU A 952 23.21 19.95 41.17
CA GLU A 952 23.93 21.14 40.72
C GLU A 952 24.72 20.79 39.46
N SER A 953 24.66 21.64 38.44
CA SER A 953 25.42 21.46 37.20
C SER A 953 26.09 22.77 36.79
N GLY A 954 27.38 22.69 36.42
CA GLY A 954 28.16 23.82 35.92
C GLY A 954 28.33 23.79 34.39
N ASN A 955 29.12 24.75 33.89
CA ASN A 955 29.52 24.78 32.49
C ASN A 955 30.25 23.48 32.11
N MET A 956 29.89 22.89 30.98
CA MET A 956 30.42 21.63 30.44
C MET A 956 30.33 20.40 31.37
N TYR A 957 29.48 20.43 32.40
CA TYR A 957 29.23 19.23 33.20
C TYR A 957 28.52 18.18 32.35
N TRP A 958 29.08 16.99 32.28
CA TRP A 958 28.57 15.91 31.47
C TRP A 958 28.39 14.65 32.31
N SER A 959 27.14 14.23 32.49
CA SER A 959 26.79 13.00 33.22
C SER A 959 26.24 12.00 32.22
N ILE A 960 26.82 10.79 32.21
CA ILE A 960 26.42 9.72 31.30
C ILE A 960 26.43 8.38 32.03
N PHE A 961 25.45 7.54 31.72
CA PHE A 961 25.22 6.29 32.43
C PHE A 961 24.52 5.22 31.58
N ASP A 962 24.76 3.97 31.96
CA ASP A 962 24.21 2.74 31.38
C ASP A 962 24.29 1.57 32.40
N ASN A 963 23.63 0.46 32.09
CA ASN A 963 23.83 -0.86 32.69
C ASN A 963 23.56 -0.89 34.19
N PHE A 964 22.34 -0.50 34.55
CA PHE A 964 21.78 -0.67 35.89
C PHE A 964 21.64 -2.15 36.22
N ARG A 965 22.06 -2.54 37.43
CA ARG A 965 21.95 -3.90 37.95
C ARG A 965 21.51 -3.87 39.41
N LEU A 966 20.61 -4.75 39.80
CA LEU A 966 20.11 -4.84 41.17
C LEU A 966 20.40 -6.22 41.74
N TYR A 967 21.10 -6.26 42.87
CA TYR A 967 21.46 -7.50 43.55
C TYR A 967 20.84 -7.55 44.95
N TYR A 968 20.39 -8.74 45.36
CA TYR A 968 19.79 -9.00 46.66
C TYR A 968 20.60 -10.04 47.45
N TYR A 969 20.82 -9.73 48.73
CA TYR A 969 21.73 -10.46 49.63
C TYR A 969 21.00 -11.16 50.78
N GLY A 970 19.67 -11.30 50.70
CA GLY A 970 18.89 -11.96 51.74
C GLY A 970 18.85 -11.15 53.04
N ASN A 971 18.78 -11.87 54.17
CA ASN A 971 18.71 -11.32 55.53
C ASN A 971 20.06 -10.80 56.07
N GLN A 972 21.08 -10.68 55.22
CA GLN A 972 22.34 -10.04 55.58
C GLN A 972 22.15 -8.53 55.74
N VAL A 973 22.92 -7.89 56.63
CA VAL A 973 22.88 -6.43 56.82
C VAL A 973 23.83 -5.75 55.83
N SER A 974 23.39 -4.71 55.12
CA SER A 974 24.19 -4.01 54.08
C SER A 974 25.61 -3.64 54.49
N GLY A 975 25.82 -3.18 55.72
CA GLY A 975 27.15 -2.83 56.25
C GLY A 975 28.12 -4.02 56.29
N VAL A 976 27.61 -5.23 56.58
CA VAL A 976 28.39 -6.48 56.58
C VAL A 976 28.71 -6.91 55.16
N VAL A 977 27.75 -6.81 54.25
CA VAL A 977 27.92 -7.20 52.84
C VAL A 977 28.91 -6.28 52.12
N ALA A 978 28.86 -4.98 52.39
CA ALA A 978 29.75 -3.97 51.80
C ALA A 978 31.21 -4.10 52.26
N GLY A 979 31.53 -4.97 53.23
CA GLY A 979 32.87 -5.10 53.82
C GLY A 979 33.28 -3.89 54.67
N ILE A 980 32.33 -3.04 55.07
CA ILE A 980 32.57 -1.87 55.91
C ILE A 980 32.37 -2.31 57.36
N HIS A 981 33.46 -2.73 58.01
CA HIS A 981 33.46 -2.80 59.46
C HIS A 981 33.41 -1.38 60.00
N GLU A 982 32.34 -1.01 60.72
CA GLU A 982 32.41 0.13 61.62
C GLU A 982 33.63 -0.08 62.53
N LEU A 983 34.54 0.89 62.56
CA LEU A 983 35.60 0.94 63.56
C LEU A 983 34.91 1.03 64.92
N ARG A 984 34.75 -0.11 65.61
CA ARG A 984 34.44 -0.11 67.04
C ARG A 984 35.61 0.55 67.75
N THR A 985 35.46 1.82 68.11
CA THR A 985 36.39 2.55 68.99
C THR A 985 36.19 2.14 70.46
N ASP A 986 36.06 0.84 70.72
CA ASP A 986 35.98 0.33 72.08
C ASP A 986 37.35 -0.18 72.50
N LYS A 987 38.06 0.70 73.21
CA LYS A 987 39.40 0.61 73.82
C LYS A 987 40.55 1.16 72.97
N SER A 988 40.90 2.41 73.33
CA SER A 988 42.30 2.86 73.39
C SER A 988 43.13 1.80 74.10
N THR A 989 43.82 0.95 73.34
CA THR A 989 44.93 0.19 73.90
C THR A 989 46.15 1.09 73.81
N ASP A 990 46.77 1.37 74.96
CA ASP A 990 48.06 2.08 75.08
C ASP A 990 49.22 1.24 74.50
N ASN A 991 48.99 0.58 73.36
CA ASN A 991 49.98 -0.21 72.68
C ASN A 991 50.64 0.62 71.58
N ASN A 992 51.85 1.09 71.88
CA ASN A 992 52.71 1.84 70.98
C ASN A 992 53.49 0.94 70.00
N ASP A 993 53.04 -0.31 69.83
CA ASP A 993 53.52 -1.19 68.77
C ASP A 993 53.30 -0.56 67.39
N VAL A 994 54.32 -0.65 66.55
CA VAL A 994 54.33 -0.18 65.17
C VAL A 994 54.28 -1.41 64.26
N TYR A 995 53.31 -1.43 63.36
CA TYR A 995 53.12 -2.48 62.36
C TYR A 995 53.39 -1.93 60.96
N SER A 996 53.90 -2.75 60.05
CA SER A 996 53.89 -2.45 58.61
C SER A 996 52.45 -2.36 58.11
N ILE A 997 52.26 -1.79 56.92
CA ILE A 997 50.95 -1.78 56.26
C ILE A 997 50.38 -3.18 55.98
N SER A 998 51.24 -4.21 55.95
CA SER A 998 50.87 -5.63 55.83
C SER A 998 50.55 -6.30 57.18
N GLY A 999 50.49 -5.54 58.28
CA GLY A 999 50.17 -6.06 59.61
C GLY A 999 51.32 -6.77 60.32
N ARG A 1000 52.55 -6.74 59.77
CA ARG A 1000 53.72 -7.29 60.44
C ARG A 1000 54.20 -6.33 61.51
N LEU A 1001 54.35 -6.79 62.75
CA LEU A 1001 54.95 -6.00 63.82
C LEU A 1001 56.40 -5.66 63.47
N VAL A 1002 56.72 -4.37 63.37
CA VAL A 1002 58.05 -3.86 63.03
C VAL A 1002 58.79 -3.25 64.22
N ARG A 1003 58.07 -2.79 65.25
CA ARG A 1003 58.67 -2.29 66.50
C ARG A 1003 57.67 -2.41 67.64
N LYS A 1004 58.13 -2.81 68.83
CA LYS A 1004 57.28 -2.86 70.02
C LYS A 1004 57.40 -1.60 70.88
N ASN A 1005 56.31 -1.15 71.50
CA ASN A 1005 56.27 -0.03 72.46
C ASN A 1005 57.08 1.22 72.03
N ALA A 1006 56.96 1.63 70.76
CA ALA A 1006 57.75 2.71 70.20
C ALA A 1006 57.34 4.07 70.77
N THR A 1007 58.27 4.84 71.34
CA THR A 1007 57.99 6.24 71.72
C THR A 1007 58.09 7.21 70.54
N ASN A 1008 58.68 6.77 69.42
CA ASN A 1008 58.76 7.50 68.16
C ASN A 1008 59.05 6.57 66.98
N LEU A 1009 58.89 7.09 65.77
CA LEU A 1009 59.12 6.38 64.52
C LEU A 1009 60.56 6.53 63.96
N LYS A 1010 61.47 7.13 64.74
CA LYS A 1010 62.84 7.45 64.28
C LYS A 1010 63.63 6.17 64.03
N GLY A 1011 64.26 6.09 62.84
CA GLY A 1011 65.06 4.94 62.41
C GLY A 1011 64.27 3.82 61.71
N LEU A 1012 62.96 3.96 61.51
CA LEU A 1012 62.23 3.09 60.58
C LEU A 1012 62.52 3.51 59.12
N PRO A 1013 62.61 2.56 58.18
CA PRO A 1013 62.68 2.89 56.75
C PRO A 1013 61.49 3.73 56.31
N LYS A 1014 61.68 4.58 55.30
CA LYS A 1014 60.60 5.37 54.68
C LYS A 1014 59.44 4.45 54.31
N GLY A 1015 58.25 4.76 54.77
CA GLY A 1015 57.07 3.92 54.53
C GLY A 1015 55.86 4.33 55.36
N ILE A 1016 54.76 3.62 55.13
CA ILE A 1016 53.51 3.77 55.89
C ILE A 1016 53.44 2.65 56.92
N TYR A 1017 53.20 3.05 58.16
CA TYR A 1017 53.07 2.15 59.30
C TYR A 1017 51.74 2.38 60.02
N ILE A 1018 51.37 1.45 60.88
CA ILE A 1018 50.22 1.55 61.78
C ILE A 1018 50.77 1.61 63.20
N MET A 1019 50.48 2.68 63.93
CA MET A 1019 50.85 2.87 65.34
C MET A 1019 49.64 3.38 66.11
N SER A 1020 49.31 2.73 67.23
CA SER A 1020 48.15 3.08 68.08
C SER A 1020 46.83 3.18 67.28
N GLY A 1021 46.64 2.28 66.32
CA GLY A 1021 45.45 2.23 65.46
C GLY A 1021 45.40 3.31 64.36
N LYS A 1022 46.43 4.15 64.22
CA LYS A 1022 46.50 5.22 63.21
C LYS A 1022 47.55 4.91 62.15
N LYS A 1023 47.25 5.24 60.90
CA LYS A 1023 48.25 5.25 59.82
C LYS A 1023 49.20 6.42 60.04
N VAL A 1024 50.50 6.14 60.07
CA VAL A 1024 51.57 7.12 60.24
C VAL A 1024 52.56 6.98 59.09
N VAL A 1025 52.97 8.10 58.52
CA VAL A 1025 53.97 8.13 57.44
C VAL A 1025 55.32 8.49 58.04
N VAL A 1026 56.33 7.66 57.78
CA VAL A 1026 57.72 7.98 58.10
C VAL A 1026 58.34 8.60 56.87
N GLU A 1027 58.34 9.93 56.86
CA GLU A 1027 59.12 10.75 55.93
C GLU A 1027 60.47 11.07 56.58
N ARG A 1028 61.48 11.39 55.77
CA ARG A 1028 62.89 11.48 56.20
C ARG A 1028 63.11 12.40 57.40
#